data_AF-A0A2E9KX07-F1
#
_entry.id   AF-A0A2E9KX07-F1
#
_cell.length_a   1.000
_cell.length_b   1.000
_cell.length_c   1.000
_cell.angle_alpha   90.00
_cell.angle_beta   90.00
_cell.angle_gamma   90.00
#
_symmetry.space_group_name_H-M   'P 1'
#
loop_
_entity.id
_entity.type
_entity.pdbx_description
1 polymer ?
#
loop_
_entity_poly.entity_id
_entity_poly.type
_entity_poly.pdbx_seq_one_letter_code
_entity_poly.pdbx_strand_id
1 'polypeptide(L)'
;MKPYKKVSEIVGDKSFCLETGKLAKQASGSVLAQLGETSILATVVSTDEPVQDDFLPLTVNYQEKAFASGRIPGGYFKREGRPTESETLISRLTDRPLRPMFPKGYNYPTQVMISVYSADDVNPPDTLAITAASAALSVSDIPFDGPLAGVRVARVDNNLICNPTYEEIEKADLNFIIAGSSDAILMVEGGADVVPEDEVLSALMFGHDHIKKLIDLQNKLIDGDIANLPKRPVPENEIDSKVSEEIHSLISSDVQKSIRIKAKQERNNSIHEIYSSTLEKLSSHSSESDKQEFDEKVFKSIFEAYKKSAVREMMMKDKVRIDGRGFADIRNISSEINILPRAHGSSLFTRGETQALVACTLGTKEDQQRIDTLMGEQRKTFMLHYNFPPFSVGEVSYRLGTGRREIGHGELARRAVQAVLPDADSFPYTIRIVSDILESNGSSSMATVCGSSLSLMDAGAPISAPVAGIAMGLIKDGEDYLILSDILGDEDHLGDMDFKVCGTSEGITALQMDIKIKGISKEIFQEALEQAKQGRLHILSEMAKTISAGKEDISPYAPRITTINIDPAKIKDIIGSGGKNIKKLTEDNDVKIDIDDTGKVNIIAFNEENCKSALKDIAYIVREIDVGEFYLGTVKRILDFGAIVGLTPTLDGLIHISELAKERVGAVSDVLKEGDEVLVKCLSKERDGKIRLSRKQALHQNIEDFRD
;
A
#
# COMPACT_ATOMS: atom_id res chain seq x y z
N MET A 1 -13.14 -38.25 25.78
CA MET A 1 -12.52 -37.10 25.09
C MET A 1 -12.93 -35.85 25.84
N LYS A 2 -12.04 -34.85 26.05
CA LYS A 2 -12.48 -33.53 26.52
C LYS A 2 -13.55 -33.00 25.56
N PRO A 3 -14.66 -32.43 26.05
CA PRO A 3 -15.72 -31.94 25.18
C PRO A 3 -15.21 -30.78 24.31
N TYR A 4 -15.74 -30.66 23.09
CA TYR A 4 -15.44 -29.59 22.15
C TYR A 4 -16.76 -29.06 21.59
N LYS A 5 -16.74 -27.82 21.09
CA LYS A 5 -17.93 -27.17 20.55
C LYS A 5 -17.62 -26.63 19.16
N LYS A 6 -18.58 -26.81 18.25
CA LYS A 6 -18.53 -26.36 16.86
C LYS A 6 -19.87 -25.70 16.52
N VAL A 7 -19.82 -24.51 15.94
CA VAL A 7 -20.99 -23.78 15.45
C VAL A 7 -20.75 -23.31 14.03
N SER A 8 -21.82 -23.21 13.25
CA SER A 8 -21.74 -22.78 11.85
C SER A 8 -22.95 -21.94 11.48
N GLU A 9 -22.74 -20.99 10.58
CA GLU A 9 -23.78 -20.09 10.07
C GLU A 9 -23.43 -19.60 8.67
N ILE A 10 -24.44 -19.27 7.89
CA ILE A 10 -24.27 -18.68 6.57
C ILE A 10 -24.32 -17.15 6.73
N VAL A 11 -23.26 -16.46 6.30
CA VAL A 11 -23.19 -15.00 6.31
C VAL A 11 -22.92 -14.53 4.89
N GLY A 12 -23.90 -13.83 4.31
CA GLY A 12 -23.93 -13.59 2.87
C GLY A 12 -24.27 -14.88 2.14
N ASP A 13 -23.40 -15.30 1.23
CA ASP A 13 -23.44 -16.56 0.50
C ASP A 13 -22.42 -17.59 1.03
N LYS A 14 -21.63 -17.23 2.05
CA LYS A 14 -20.52 -18.06 2.54
C LYS A 14 -20.83 -18.74 3.87
N SER A 15 -20.36 -19.98 4.01
CA SER A 15 -20.45 -20.75 5.25
C SER A 15 -19.29 -20.44 6.18
N PHE A 16 -19.60 -19.93 7.37
CA PHE A 16 -18.66 -19.72 8.46
C PHE A 16 -18.79 -20.83 9.49
N CYS A 17 -17.66 -21.22 10.07
CA CYS A 17 -17.62 -22.20 11.14
C CYS A 17 -16.57 -21.82 12.19
N LEU A 18 -16.94 -21.94 13.46
CA LEU A 18 -16.04 -21.74 14.60
C LEU A 18 -16.02 -23.00 15.47
N GLU A 19 -14.83 -23.45 15.86
CA GLU A 19 -14.63 -24.63 16.71
C GLU A 19 -13.65 -24.33 17.86
N THR A 20 -13.99 -24.74 19.09
CA THR A 20 -13.13 -24.61 20.28
C THR A 20 -13.11 -25.90 21.13
N GLY A 21 -12.10 -26.05 21.99
CA GLY A 21 -11.93 -27.18 22.91
C GLY A 21 -11.24 -28.41 22.31
N LYS A 22 -11.00 -28.44 21.00
CA LYS A 22 -10.33 -29.55 20.30
C LYS A 22 -8.82 -29.34 20.12
N LEU A 23 -8.39 -28.15 19.72
CA LEU A 23 -6.99 -27.80 19.43
C LEU A 23 -6.42 -26.86 20.50
N ALA A 24 -5.09 -26.75 20.58
CA ALA A 24 -4.36 -25.78 21.40
C ALA A 24 -4.86 -25.57 22.86
N LYS A 25 -5.26 -26.66 23.53
CA LYS A 25 -5.96 -26.65 24.84
C LYS A 25 -5.15 -26.11 26.03
N GLN A 26 -3.90 -25.71 25.82
CA GLN A 26 -3.06 -25.09 26.84
C GLN A 26 -3.06 -23.56 26.74
N ALA A 27 -3.56 -22.99 25.63
CA ALA A 27 -3.75 -21.56 25.52
C ALA A 27 -4.89 -21.10 26.44
N SER A 28 -4.88 -19.83 26.86
CA SER A 28 -5.99 -19.21 27.61
C SER A 28 -7.30 -19.32 26.80
N GLY A 29 -7.23 -19.17 25.49
CA GLY A 29 -8.32 -19.44 24.56
C GLY A 29 -7.82 -19.86 23.19
N SER A 30 -8.60 -20.67 22.47
CA SER A 30 -8.28 -21.07 21.11
C SER A 30 -9.51 -21.37 20.27
N VAL A 31 -9.48 -20.96 19.01
CA VAL A 31 -10.57 -21.18 18.04
C VAL A 31 -9.98 -21.53 16.68
N LEU A 32 -10.46 -22.64 16.11
CA LEU A 32 -10.31 -22.93 14.70
C LEU A 32 -11.50 -22.30 13.96
N ALA A 33 -11.24 -21.28 13.16
CA ALA A 33 -12.23 -20.61 12.34
C ALA A 33 -12.08 -21.04 10.88
N GLN A 34 -13.20 -21.16 10.17
CA GLN A 34 -13.24 -21.61 8.79
C GLN A 34 -14.25 -20.79 7.98
N LEU A 35 -13.83 -20.40 6.78
CA LEU A 35 -14.63 -19.73 5.74
C LEU A 35 -14.42 -20.51 4.44
N GLY A 36 -15.45 -21.22 3.95
CA GLY A 36 -15.25 -22.15 2.85
C GLY A 36 -14.28 -23.27 3.25
N GLU A 37 -13.17 -23.44 2.52
CA GLU A 37 -12.08 -24.36 2.88
C GLU A 37 -10.87 -23.64 3.51
N THR A 38 -10.86 -22.31 3.51
CA THR A 38 -9.87 -21.50 4.23
C THR A 38 -10.07 -21.65 5.73
N SER A 39 -9.02 -22.10 6.44
CA SER A 39 -9.05 -22.42 7.87
C SER A 39 -7.88 -21.79 8.62
N ILE A 40 -8.19 -21.13 9.74
CA ILE A 40 -7.24 -20.39 10.57
C ILE A 40 -7.38 -20.84 12.02
N LEU A 41 -6.25 -21.09 12.67
CA LEU A 41 -6.20 -21.29 14.11
C LEU A 41 -5.75 -20.00 14.79
N ALA A 42 -6.63 -19.44 15.63
CA ALA A 42 -6.29 -18.36 16.54
C ALA A 42 -6.12 -18.90 17.96
N THR A 43 -5.05 -18.48 18.64
CA THR A 43 -4.78 -18.81 20.05
C THR A 43 -4.42 -17.55 20.80
N VAL A 44 -4.88 -17.44 22.04
CA VAL A 44 -4.57 -16.33 22.94
C VAL A 44 -3.99 -16.83 24.24
N VAL A 45 -2.96 -16.14 24.72
CA VAL A 45 -2.32 -16.40 26.01
C VAL A 45 -2.08 -15.07 26.70
N SER A 46 -2.46 -14.97 27.96
CA SER A 46 -2.10 -13.84 28.83
C SER A 46 -1.43 -14.34 30.09
N THR A 47 -0.35 -13.67 30.49
CA THR A 47 0.38 -13.98 31.73
C THR A 47 -0.45 -13.69 32.97
N ASP A 48 -0.06 -14.26 34.10
CA ASP A 48 -0.70 -14.00 35.40
C ASP A 48 -0.06 -12.81 36.14
N GLU A 49 1.11 -12.35 35.68
CA GLU A 49 1.82 -11.20 36.22
C GLU A 49 1.77 -10.01 35.25
N PRO A 50 1.50 -8.79 35.74
CA PRO A 50 1.51 -7.57 34.93
C PRO A 50 2.93 -7.06 34.68
N VAL A 51 3.10 -6.26 33.62
CA VAL A 51 4.32 -5.45 33.48
C VAL A 51 4.27 -4.25 34.42
N GLN A 52 5.45 -3.71 34.74
CA GLN A 52 5.56 -2.53 35.59
C GLN A 52 5.05 -1.24 34.93
N ASP A 53 5.11 -1.15 33.60
CA ASP A 53 4.71 0.03 32.85
C ASP A 53 3.19 0.09 32.66
N ASP A 54 2.64 1.31 32.64
CA ASP A 54 1.22 1.57 32.42
C ASP A 54 0.89 1.60 30.92
N PHE A 55 0.96 0.44 30.27
CA PHE A 55 0.49 0.24 28.89
C PHE A 55 -0.10 -1.16 28.72
N LEU A 56 -0.87 -1.36 27.63
CA LEU A 56 -1.35 -2.68 27.23
C LEU A 56 -0.29 -3.41 26.36
N PRO A 57 0.43 -4.41 26.91
CA PRO A 57 1.38 -5.24 26.16
C PRO A 57 0.67 -6.31 25.30
N LEU A 58 -0.25 -5.88 24.44
CA LEU A 58 -0.91 -6.73 23.45
C LEU A 58 0.00 -6.87 22.21
N THR A 59 0.29 -8.11 21.85
CA THR A 59 0.99 -8.47 20.61
C THR A 59 0.12 -9.40 19.76
N VAL A 60 -0.25 -8.95 18.57
CA VAL A 60 -0.92 -9.79 17.56
C VAL A 60 0.10 -10.22 16.50
N ASN A 61 0.14 -11.51 16.20
CA ASN A 61 0.95 -12.07 15.12
C ASN A 61 0.08 -12.96 14.24
N TYR A 62 -0.09 -12.54 13.00
CA TYR A 62 -0.67 -13.35 11.94
C TYR A 62 0.46 -13.96 11.10
N GLN A 63 0.31 -15.24 10.75
CA GLN A 63 1.29 -15.98 9.97
C GLN A 63 0.62 -16.86 8.92
N GLU A 64 1.20 -16.87 7.73
CA GLU A 64 0.81 -17.72 6.62
C GLU A 64 1.79 -18.89 6.53
N LYS A 65 1.26 -20.11 6.51
CA LYS A 65 2.08 -21.31 6.31
C LYS A 65 2.02 -21.69 4.85
N ALA A 66 3.16 -21.89 4.19
CA ALA A 66 3.16 -22.23 2.76
C ALA A 66 2.42 -23.54 2.48
N PHE A 67 2.46 -24.48 3.43
CA PHE A 67 1.68 -25.72 3.36
C PHE A 67 0.17 -25.51 3.33
N ALA A 68 -0.35 -24.36 3.78
CA ALA A 68 -1.78 -24.05 3.73
C ALA A 68 -2.30 -23.99 2.29
N SER A 69 -1.40 -23.72 1.34
CA SER A 69 -1.64 -23.76 -0.11
C SER A 69 -0.93 -24.95 -0.80
N GLY A 70 -0.45 -25.93 -0.03
CA GLY A 70 0.28 -27.08 -0.56
C GLY A 70 1.67 -26.77 -1.14
N ARG A 71 2.28 -25.63 -0.80
CA ARG A 71 3.55 -25.16 -1.39
C ARG A 71 4.71 -25.21 -0.40
N ILE A 72 5.93 -25.25 -0.97
CA ILE A 72 7.19 -25.08 -0.24
C ILE A 72 7.64 -23.62 -0.44
N PRO A 73 8.08 -22.89 0.61
CA PRO A 73 8.52 -21.51 0.49
C PRO A 73 9.60 -21.30 -0.59
N GLY A 74 9.49 -20.21 -1.37
CA GLY A 74 10.40 -19.94 -2.48
C GLY A 74 11.85 -19.66 -2.06
N GLY A 75 12.05 -19.12 -0.86
CA GLY A 75 13.36 -18.71 -0.33
C GLY A 75 14.42 -19.82 -0.26
N TYR A 76 15.68 -19.42 -0.10
CA TYR A 76 16.83 -20.34 -0.08
C TYR A 76 16.70 -21.46 0.99
N PHE A 77 16.20 -21.11 2.18
CA PHE A 77 16.05 -22.03 3.31
C PHE A 77 14.83 -22.95 3.25
N LYS A 78 13.90 -22.75 2.29
CA LYS A 78 12.66 -23.54 2.16
C LYS A 78 11.82 -23.59 3.45
N ARG A 79 11.84 -22.48 4.20
CA ARG A 79 11.12 -22.27 5.46
C ARG A 79 10.61 -20.83 5.52
N GLU A 80 9.45 -20.63 6.12
CA GLU A 80 8.92 -19.30 6.40
C GLU A 80 9.92 -18.51 7.27
N GLY A 81 10.21 -17.28 6.84
CA GLY A 81 11.24 -16.43 7.43
C GLY A 81 10.66 -15.32 8.30
N ARG A 82 11.20 -14.11 8.12
CA ARG A 82 10.63 -12.89 8.70
C ARG A 82 9.18 -12.68 8.20
N PRO A 83 8.31 -12.03 9.00
CA PRO A 83 6.97 -11.67 8.54
C PRO A 83 7.02 -10.89 7.24
N THR A 84 6.15 -11.27 6.31
CA THR A 84 5.89 -10.54 5.08
C THR A 84 5.16 -9.22 5.35
N GLU A 85 5.07 -8.38 4.32
CA GLU A 85 4.28 -7.15 4.36
C GLU A 85 2.80 -7.47 4.66
N SER A 86 2.22 -8.45 3.97
CA SER A 86 0.84 -8.93 4.19
C SER A 86 0.63 -9.39 5.64
N GLU A 87 1.52 -10.25 6.16
CA GLU A 87 1.40 -10.75 7.52
C GLU A 87 1.48 -9.63 8.57
N THR A 88 2.35 -8.64 8.33
CA THR A 88 2.48 -7.47 9.19
C THR A 88 1.24 -6.59 9.16
N LEU A 89 0.66 -6.37 7.97
CA LEU A 89 -0.55 -5.58 7.77
C LEU A 89 -1.76 -6.27 8.41
N ILE A 90 -1.97 -7.56 8.20
CA ILE A 90 -3.09 -8.32 8.80
C ILE A 90 -2.95 -8.39 10.31
N SER A 91 -1.72 -8.51 10.83
CA SER A 91 -1.46 -8.41 12.27
C SER A 91 -1.92 -7.06 12.85
N ARG A 92 -1.62 -5.95 12.15
CA ARG A 92 -2.10 -4.62 12.57
C ARG A 92 -3.60 -4.46 12.42
N LEU A 93 -4.15 -4.92 11.30
CA LEU A 93 -5.58 -4.89 10.99
C LEU A 93 -6.39 -5.60 12.08
N THR A 94 -5.84 -6.68 12.65
CA THR A 94 -6.45 -7.40 13.76
C THR A 94 -6.19 -6.74 15.12
N ASP A 95 -5.00 -6.20 15.37
CA ASP A 95 -4.67 -5.50 16.64
C ASP A 95 -5.55 -4.26 16.88
N ARG A 96 -5.74 -3.44 15.84
CA ARG A 96 -6.46 -2.16 15.88
C ARG A 96 -7.85 -2.25 16.55
N PRO A 97 -8.77 -3.12 16.10
CA PRO A 97 -10.09 -3.24 16.71
C PRO A 97 -10.07 -3.97 18.06
N LEU A 98 -9.12 -4.88 18.32
CA LEU A 98 -9.07 -5.63 19.58
C LEU A 98 -8.60 -4.78 20.76
N ARG A 99 -7.58 -3.96 20.53
CA ARG A 99 -6.91 -3.13 21.54
C ARG A 99 -7.85 -2.27 22.41
N PRO A 100 -8.82 -1.50 21.86
CA PRO A 100 -9.72 -0.67 22.67
C PRO A 100 -10.72 -1.48 23.51
N MET A 101 -10.87 -2.79 23.27
CA MET A 101 -11.82 -3.63 24.00
C MET A 101 -11.23 -4.25 25.27
N PHE A 102 -9.94 -4.05 25.53
CA PHE A 102 -9.35 -4.42 26.81
C PHE A 102 -9.72 -3.36 27.87
N PRO A 103 -10.03 -3.76 29.10
CA PRO A 103 -10.27 -2.81 30.18
C PRO A 103 -9.10 -1.85 30.37
N LYS A 104 -9.40 -0.61 30.76
CA LYS A 104 -8.37 0.38 31.13
C LYS A 104 -7.52 -0.18 32.28
N GLY A 105 -6.21 0.06 32.22
CA GLY A 105 -5.25 -0.44 33.21
C GLY A 105 -4.85 -1.91 33.04
N TYR A 106 -5.38 -2.62 32.04
CA TYR A 106 -4.95 -4.01 31.78
C TYR A 106 -3.53 -4.05 31.20
N ASN A 107 -2.55 -4.36 32.04
CA ASN A 107 -1.12 -4.36 31.74
C ASN A 107 -0.48 -5.77 31.78
N TYR A 108 -1.24 -6.81 31.47
CA TYR A 108 -0.73 -8.19 31.40
C TYR A 108 -0.29 -8.55 29.98
N PRO A 109 0.98 -8.97 29.78
CA PRO A 109 1.47 -9.49 28.51
C PRO A 109 0.50 -10.46 27.87
N THR A 110 -0.10 -10.03 26.76
CA THR A 110 -1.12 -10.78 26.04
C THR A 110 -0.68 -11.00 24.61
N GLN A 111 -0.63 -12.26 24.18
CA GLN A 111 -0.23 -12.64 22.84
C GLN A 111 -1.40 -13.31 22.10
N VAL A 112 -1.69 -12.81 20.92
CA VAL A 112 -2.61 -13.42 19.95
C VAL A 112 -1.78 -13.98 18.81
N MET A 113 -1.79 -15.30 18.64
CA MET A 113 -1.14 -15.98 17.52
C MET A 113 -2.23 -16.49 16.57
N ILE A 114 -2.14 -16.10 15.30
CA ILE A 114 -3.07 -16.46 14.25
C ILE A 114 -2.27 -17.14 13.15
N SER A 115 -2.64 -18.36 12.78
CA SER A 115 -1.94 -19.14 11.75
C SER A 115 -2.92 -19.69 10.74
N VAL A 116 -2.65 -19.44 9.46
CA VAL A 116 -3.40 -20.04 8.36
C VAL A 116 -2.93 -21.48 8.18
N TYR A 117 -3.86 -22.44 8.28
CA TYR A 117 -3.59 -23.87 8.13
C TYR A 117 -4.12 -24.45 6.82
N SER A 118 -5.12 -23.80 6.22
CA SER A 118 -5.68 -24.14 4.91
C SER A 118 -6.09 -22.85 4.22
N ALA A 119 -5.78 -22.71 2.94
CA ALA A 119 -6.19 -21.61 2.08
C ALA A 119 -6.78 -22.20 0.79
N ASP A 120 -7.96 -21.75 0.40
CA ASP A 120 -8.77 -22.37 -0.66
C ASP A 120 -8.71 -21.65 -2.01
N ASP A 121 -7.75 -20.74 -2.17
CA ASP A 121 -7.54 -19.88 -3.34
C ASP A 121 -8.76 -19.02 -3.75
N VAL A 122 -9.79 -18.98 -2.91
CA VAL A 122 -11.06 -18.28 -3.19
C VAL A 122 -11.29 -17.20 -2.14
N ASN A 123 -11.12 -17.53 -0.86
CA ASN A 123 -11.48 -16.68 0.27
C ASN A 123 -10.24 -16.08 0.94
N PRO A 124 -10.09 -14.74 0.96
CA PRO A 124 -9.03 -14.09 1.71
C PRO A 124 -9.12 -14.40 3.23
N PRO A 125 -8.00 -14.75 3.88
CA PRO A 125 -7.96 -15.13 5.30
C PRO A 125 -8.04 -13.96 6.29
N ASP A 126 -7.89 -12.72 5.83
CA ASP A 126 -7.66 -11.55 6.68
C ASP A 126 -8.86 -11.17 7.58
N THR A 127 -10.08 -11.16 7.06
CA THR A 127 -11.28 -10.85 7.87
C THR A 127 -11.64 -11.99 8.82
N LEU A 128 -11.37 -13.23 8.40
CA LEU A 128 -11.50 -14.41 9.24
C LEU A 128 -10.52 -14.35 10.42
N ALA A 129 -9.31 -13.81 10.23
CA ALA A 129 -8.34 -13.64 11.31
C ALA A 129 -8.86 -12.75 12.46
N ILE A 130 -9.55 -11.65 12.13
CA ILE A 130 -10.16 -10.74 13.12
C ILE A 130 -11.21 -11.49 13.94
N THR A 131 -12.13 -12.17 13.25
CA THR A 131 -13.23 -12.91 13.88
C THR A 131 -12.70 -14.08 14.72
N ALA A 132 -11.67 -14.79 14.24
CA ALA A 132 -11.03 -15.89 14.97
C ALA A 132 -10.33 -15.41 16.25
N ALA A 133 -9.60 -14.30 16.18
CA ALA A 133 -8.92 -13.71 17.32
C ALA A 133 -9.91 -13.21 18.39
N SER A 134 -10.98 -12.53 17.96
CA SER A 134 -12.07 -12.12 18.85
C SER A 134 -12.72 -13.34 19.53
N ALA A 135 -13.04 -14.39 18.77
CA ALA A 135 -13.64 -15.60 19.31
C ALA A 135 -12.70 -16.27 20.33
N ALA A 136 -11.39 -16.33 20.04
CA ALA A 136 -10.39 -16.89 20.94
C ALA A 136 -10.25 -16.10 22.25
N LEU A 137 -10.28 -14.76 22.21
CA LEU A 137 -10.34 -13.92 23.41
C LEU A 137 -11.64 -14.14 24.19
N SER A 138 -12.76 -14.21 23.48
CA SER A 138 -14.08 -14.34 24.08
C SER A 138 -14.24 -15.65 24.84
N VAL A 139 -13.68 -16.75 24.33
CA VAL A 139 -13.70 -18.06 25.01
C VAL A 139 -12.63 -18.25 26.09
N SER A 140 -11.74 -17.26 26.26
CA SER A 140 -10.70 -17.29 27.29
C SER A 140 -11.17 -16.73 28.63
N ASP A 141 -10.33 -16.84 29.66
CA ASP A 141 -10.50 -16.16 30.94
C ASP A 141 -10.08 -14.67 30.91
N ILE A 142 -9.53 -14.17 29.79
CA ILE A 142 -9.02 -12.81 29.68
C ILE A 142 -10.19 -11.81 29.63
N PRO A 143 -10.17 -10.71 30.41
CA PRO A 143 -11.20 -9.70 30.37
C PRO A 143 -11.14 -8.93 29.04
N PHE A 144 -12.23 -8.99 28.29
CA PHE A 144 -12.35 -8.47 26.93
C PHE A 144 -13.82 -8.12 26.66
N ASP A 145 -14.09 -6.87 26.27
CA ASP A 145 -15.44 -6.32 26.03
C ASP A 145 -15.97 -6.65 24.62
N GLY A 146 -15.71 -7.87 24.14
CA GLY A 146 -16.19 -8.36 22.84
C GLY A 146 -17.52 -9.12 22.91
N PRO A 147 -17.87 -9.88 21.86
CA PRO A 147 -17.06 -10.17 20.68
C PRO A 147 -17.08 -9.06 19.62
N LEU A 148 -16.07 -9.07 18.76
CA LEU A 148 -15.96 -8.29 17.54
C LEU A 148 -15.95 -9.21 16.32
N ALA A 149 -16.32 -8.70 15.15
CA ALA A 149 -16.13 -9.42 13.89
C ALA A 149 -15.59 -8.49 12.80
N GLY A 150 -14.92 -9.09 11.83
CA GLY A 150 -14.41 -8.42 10.63
C GLY A 150 -15.10 -8.93 9.37
N VAL A 151 -15.42 -8.03 8.45
CA VAL A 151 -15.92 -8.35 7.10
C VAL A 151 -15.20 -7.49 6.06
N ARG A 152 -15.17 -7.96 4.82
CA ARG A 152 -14.72 -7.19 3.66
C ARG A 152 -15.94 -6.85 2.82
N VAL A 153 -16.08 -5.61 2.39
CA VAL A 153 -17.13 -5.18 1.49
C VAL A 153 -16.47 -4.72 0.21
N ALA A 154 -16.83 -5.35 -0.90
CA ALA A 154 -16.46 -4.89 -2.22
C ALA A 154 -17.68 -4.50 -3.04
N ARG A 155 -17.47 -3.70 -4.09
CA ARG A 155 -18.51 -3.40 -5.06
C ARG A 155 -18.07 -3.83 -6.46
N VAL A 156 -18.90 -4.65 -7.10
CA VAL A 156 -18.68 -5.14 -8.47
C VAL A 156 -19.97 -4.91 -9.24
N ASP A 157 -19.89 -4.27 -10.42
CA ASP A 157 -21.05 -3.93 -11.24
C ASP A 157 -22.17 -3.20 -10.45
N ASN A 158 -21.78 -2.25 -9.61
CA ASN A 158 -22.64 -1.49 -8.68
C ASN A 158 -23.32 -2.30 -7.55
N ASN A 159 -22.98 -3.59 -7.38
CA ASN A 159 -23.53 -4.42 -6.32
C ASN A 159 -22.54 -4.59 -5.17
N LEU A 160 -22.99 -4.34 -3.94
CA LEU A 160 -22.19 -4.59 -2.73
C LEU A 160 -22.17 -6.08 -2.38
N ILE A 161 -20.97 -6.61 -2.18
CA ILE A 161 -20.69 -8.01 -1.86
C ILE A 161 -19.99 -8.08 -0.50
N CYS A 162 -20.50 -8.92 0.40
CA CYS A 162 -19.88 -9.18 1.70
C CYS A 162 -18.94 -10.38 1.60
N ASN A 163 -17.70 -10.20 2.08
CA ASN A 163 -16.57 -11.12 2.00
C ASN A 163 -16.36 -11.63 0.58
N PRO A 164 -16.06 -10.76 -0.40
CA PRO A 164 -15.79 -11.14 -1.79
C PRO A 164 -14.63 -12.15 -1.91
N THR A 165 -14.62 -12.89 -3.00
CA THR A 165 -13.52 -13.75 -3.43
C THR A 165 -12.33 -12.93 -3.97
N TYR A 166 -11.17 -13.56 -4.16
CA TYR A 166 -10.02 -12.90 -4.81
C TYR A 166 -10.38 -12.33 -6.20
N GLU A 167 -11.12 -13.07 -7.02
CA GLU A 167 -11.54 -12.64 -8.36
C GLU A 167 -12.49 -11.43 -8.31
N GLU A 168 -13.44 -11.43 -7.37
CA GLU A 168 -14.36 -10.31 -7.19
C GLU A 168 -13.63 -9.05 -6.68
N ILE A 169 -12.61 -9.22 -5.83
CA ILE A 169 -11.77 -8.11 -5.35
C ILE A 169 -11.01 -7.45 -6.50
N GLU A 170 -10.47 -8.24 -7.45
CA GLU A 170 -9.73 -7.71 -8.60
C GLU A 170 -10.60 -6.86 -9.53
N LYS A 171 -11.91 -7.13 -9.58
CA LYS A 171 -12.89 -6.41 -10.40
C LYS A 171 -13.59 -5.27 -9.68
N ALA A 172 -13.28 -5.06 -8.40
CA ALA A 172 -14.04 -4.15 -7.56
C ALA A 172 -13.53 -2.71 -7.66
N ASP A 173 -14.46 -1.76 -7.79
CA ASP A 173 -14.16 -0.32 -7.74
C ASP A 173 -14.15 0.24 -6.31
N LEU A 174 -14.53 -0.58 -5.32
CA LEU A 174 -14.52 -0.26 -3.91
C LEU A 174 -14.19 -1.52 -3.13
N ASN A 175 -13.30 -1.42 -2.14
CA ASN A 175 -12.88 -2.55 -1.33
C ASN A 175 -12.45 -2.12 0.09
N PHE A 176 -13.34 -2.32 1.06
CA PHE A 176 -13.14 -1.96 2.46
C PHE A 176 -13.18 -3.17 3.39
N ILE A 177 -12.20 -3.28 4.27
CA ILE A 177 -12.27 -4.13 5.44
C ILE A 177 -12.84 -3.31 6.60
N ILE A 178 -13.82 -3.87 7.29
CA ILE A 178 -14.55 -3.25 8.37
C ILE A 178 -14.53 -4.22 9.54
N ALA A 179 -14.19 -3.73 10.73
CA ALA A 179 -14.36 -4.48 11.97
C ALA A 179 -15.13 -3.66 13.00
N GLY A 180 -15.95 -4.34 13.80
CA GLY A 180 -16.83 -3.67 14.75
C GLY A 180 -17.48 -4.63 15.75
N SER A 181 -18.18 -4.02 16.70
CA SER A 181 -19.08 -4.70 17.64
C SER A 181 -20.51 -4.70 17.09
N SER A 182 -21.47 -5.22 17.86
CA SER A 182 -22.90 -5.19 17.52
C SER A 182 -23.41 -3.76 17.33
N ASP A 183 -22.79 -2.81 18.06
CA ASP A 183 -23.32 -1.47 18.22
C ASP A 183 -22.58 -0.44 17.36
N ALA A 184 -21.30 -0.68 17.05
CA ALA A 184 -20.48 0.30 16.35
C ALA A 184 -19.41 -0.35 15.45
N ILE A 185 -19.10 0.36 14.36
CA ILE A 185 -17.85 0.13 13.63
C ILE A 185 -16.70 0.64 14.49
N LEU A 186 -15.63 -0.13 14.59
CA LEU A 186 -14.43 0.22 15.36
C LEU A 186 -13.23 0.53 14.47
N MET A 187 -13.15 -0.14 13.33
CA MET A 187 -12.01 -0.04 12.42
C MET A 187 -12.47 -0.15 10.97
N VAL A 188 -11.95 0.73 10.12
CA VAL A 188 -12.06 0.63 8.66
C VAL A 188 -10.68 0.75 8.04
N GLU A 189 -10.44 -0.03 6.99
CA GLU A 189 -9.27 0.08 6.13
C GLU A 189 -9.61 -0.37 4.71
N GLY A 190 -9.37 0.49 3.72
CA GLY A 190 -9.58 0.10 2.33
C GLY A 190 -9.34 1.19 1.31
N GLY A 191 -9.62 0.86 0.06
CA GLY A 191 -9.46 1.72 -1.10
C GLY A 191 -10.70 1.72 -1.99
N ALA A 192 -10.79 2.71 -2.87
CA ALA A 192 -11.82 2.82 -3.88
C ALA A 192 -11.29 3.58 -5.11
N ASP A 193 -11.90 3.37 -6.26
CA ASP A 193 -11.56 4.01 -7.53
C ASP A 193 -12.37 5.30 -7.67
N VAL A 194 -12.06 6.27 -6.80
CA VAL A 194 -12.68 7.62 -6.78
C VAL A 194 -14.20 7.55 -6.58
N VAL A 195 -14.62 7.03 -5.43
CA VAL A 195 -16.04 6.81 -5.11
C VAL A 195 -16.62 7.92 -4.21
N PRO A 196 -17.84 8.43 -4.48
CA PRO A 196 -18.50 9.43 -3.64
C PRO A 196 -18.66 9.03 -2.15
N GLU A 197 -18.68 10.03 -1.26
CA GLU A 197 -18.75 9.83 0.20
C GLU A 197 -19.99 9.04 0.67
N ASP A 198 -21.15 9.25 0.04
CA ASP A 198 -22.42 8.60 0.38
C ASP A 198 -22.46 7.12 -0.01
N GLU A 199 -21.84 6.77 -1.14
CA GLU A 199 -21.67 5.39 -1.56
C GLU A 199 -20.69 4.64 -0.66
N VAL A 200 -19.58 5.28 -0.25
CA VAL A 200 -18.67 4.72 0.76
C VAL A 200 -19.41 4.50 2.09
N LEU A 201 -20.17 5.49 2.56
CA LEU A 201 -20.97 5.36 3.78
C LEU A 201 -21.95 4.18 3.69
N SER A 202 -22.61 4.01 2.55
CA SER A 202 -23.55 2.91 2.31
C SER A 202 -22.87 1.54 2.37
N ALA A 203 -21.66 1.41 1.80
CA ALA A 203 -20.85 0.20 1.89
C ALA A 203 -20.45 -0.13 3.34
N LEU A 204 -20.12 0.88 4.14
CA LEU A 204 -19.74 0.69 5.54
C LEU A 204 -20.91 0.21 6.40
N MET A 205 -22.11 0.77 6.18
CA MET A 205 -23.32 0.33 6.89
C MET A 205 -23.72 -1.10 6.47
N PHE A 206 -23.62 -1.41 5.18
CA PHE A 206 -23.84 -2.78 4.68
C PHE A 206 -22.89 -3.80 5.35
N GLY A 207 -21.62 -3.43 5.54
CA GLY A 207 -20.67 -4.27 6.27
C GLY A 207 -21.03 -4.45 7.73
N HIS A 208 -21.45 -3.38 8.43
CA HIS A 208 -21.85 -3.45 9.84
C HIS A 208 -23.01 -4.42 10.09
N ASP A 209 -23.99 -4.46 9.18
CA ASP A 209 -25.10 -5.41 9.28
C ASP A 209 -24.67 -6.87 9.14
N HIS A 210 -23.61 -7.16 8.39
CA HIS A 210 -23.02 -8.50 8.30
C HIS A 210 -22.13 -8.85 9.50
N ILE A 211 -21.43 -7.86 10.08
CA ILE A 211 -20.67 -8.02 11.32
C ILE A 211 -21.57 -8.53 12.46
N LYS A 212 -22.79 -7.99 12.59
CA LYS A 212 -23.76 -8.42 13.62
C LYS A 212 -24.06 -9.93 13.52
N LYS A 213 -24.20 -10.48 12.31
CA LYS A 213 -24.42 -11.92 12.11
C LYS A 213 -23.23 -12.78 12.57
N LEU A 214 -22.00 -12.33 12.33
CA LEU A 214 -20.79 -13.03 12.81
C LEU A 214 -20.60 -12.91 14.33
N ILE A 215 -21.08 -11.83 14.93
CA ILE A 215 -21.15 -11.67 16.38
C ILE A 215 -22.15 -12.66 16.98
N ASP A 216 -23.32 -12.83 16.37
CA ASP A 216 -24.30 -13.83 16.79
C ASP A 216 -23.73 -15.26 16.73
N LEU A 217 -22.94 -15.57 15.68
CA LEU A 217 -22.22 -16.85 15.59
C LEU A 217 -21.21 -17.04 16.74
N GLN A 218 -20.45 -15.99 17.10
CA GLN A 218 -19.54 -16.04 18.24
C GLN A 218 -20.28 -16.22 19.57
N ASN A 219 -21.40 -15.51 19.78
CA ASN A 219 -22.24 -15.68 20.96
C ASN A 219 -22.77 -17.11 21.07
N LYS A 220 -23.20 -17.71 19.95
CA LYS A 220 -23.56 -19.14 19.88
C LYS A 220 -22.39 -20.05 20.23
N LEU A 221 -21.14 -19.70 19.92
CA LEU A 221 -19.95 -20.47 20.32
C LEU A 221 -19.71 -20.35 21.84
N ILE A 222 -19.75 -19.14 22.38
CA ILE A 222 -19.43 -18.83 23.78
C ILE A 222 -20.43 -19.46 24.75
N ASP A 223 -21.70 -19.60 24.35
CA ASP A 223 -22.76 -20.13 25.22
C ASP A 223 -22.43 -21.52 25.85
N GLY A 224 -22.54 -21.66 27.17
CA GLY A 224 -22.27 -22.90 27.90
C GLY A 224 -20.83 -23.13 28.40
N ASP A 225 -20.67 -24.18 29.21
CA ASP A 225 -19.54 -24.33 30.15
C ASP A 225 -18.15 -24.54 29.51
N ILE A 226 -18.08 -24.97 28.25
CA ILE A 226 -16.81 -25.26 27.56
C ILE A 226 -16.12 -23.97 27.10
N ALA A 227 -16.91 -22.94 26.82
CA ALA A 227 -16.47 -21.74 26.10
C ALA A 227 -16.71 -20.44 26.89
N ASN A 228 -17.48 -20.45 27.98
CA ASN A 228 -17.67 -19.28 28.85
C ASN A 228 -16.87 -19.42 30.15
N LEU A 229 -15.54 -19.27 30.07
CA LEU A 229 -14.69 -19.30 31.25
C LEU A 229 -14.92 -18.06 32.13
N PRO A 230 -14.89 -18.18 33.47
CA PRO A 230 -14.91 -17.03 34.36
C PRO A 230 -13.77 -16.06 34.02
N LYS A 231 -14.11 -14.79 33.83
CA LYS A 231 -13.11 -13.76 33.50
C LYS A 231 -12.23 -13.47 34.71
N ARG A 232 -10.94 -13.25 34.47
CA ARG A 232 -10.00 -12.76 35.49
C ARG A 232 -10.52 -11.41 36.03
N PRO A 233 -10.29 -11.12 37.32
CA PRO A 233 -10.58 -9.81 37.87
C PRO A 233 -9.87 -8.72 37.06
N VAL A 234 -10.56 -7.62 36.81
CA VAL A 234 -9.94 -6.41 36.25
C VAL A 234 -9.14 -5.76 37.38
N PRO A 235 -7.87 -5.38 37.17
CA PRO A 235 -7.12 -4.65 38.18
C PRO A 235 -7.83 -3.34 38.53
N GLU A 236 -8.13 -3.15 39.81
CA GLU A 236 -8.60 -1.87 40.32
C GLU A 236 -7.38 -1.00 40.60
N ASN A 237 -7.11 -0.04 39.71
CA ASN A 237 -6.20 1.07 40.01
C ASN A 237 -7.01 2.17 40.70
N GLU A 238 -7.42 1.97 41.95
CA GLU A 238 -8.05 3.03 42.74
C GLU A 238 -6.99 4.09 43.09
N ILE A 239 -7.04 5.21 42.38
CA ILE A 239 -6.29 6.40 42.74
C ILE A 239 -7.03 7.09 43.89
N ASP A 240 -6.34 7.39 44.99
CA ASP A 240 -6.94 8.14 46.10
C ASP A 240 -7.42 9.51 45.60
N SER A 241 -8.73 9.73 45.70
CA SER A 241 -9.40 10.98 45.35
C SER A 241 -8.72 12.22 45.95
N LYS A 242 -8.20 12.14 47.17
CA LYS A 242 -7.53 13.26 47.84
C LYS A 242 -6.20 13.62 47.18
N VAL A 243 -5.42 12.60 46.83
CA VAL A 243 -4.13 12.77 46.13
C VAL A 243 -4.35 13.35 44.74
N SER A 244 -5.39 12.88 44.04
CA SER A 244 -5.80 13.43 42.75
C SER A 244 -6.21 14.90 42.85
N GLU A 245 -7.03 15.27 43.84
CA GLU A 245 -7.44 16.65 44.09
C GLU A 245 -6.27 17.57 44.45
N GLU A 246 -5.34 17.11 45.28
CA GLU A 246 -4.13 17.86 45.65
C GLU A 246 -3.26 18.14 44.43
N ILE A 247 -2.91 17.12 43.65
CA ILE A 247 -2.13 17.26 42.42
C ILE A 247 -2.84 18.20 41.44
N HIS A 248 -4.15 18.02 41.26
CA HIS A 248 -4.95 18.87 40.39
C HIS A 248 -4.88 20.35 40.80
N SER A 249 -4.99 20.63 42.10
CA SER A 249 -4.89 22.01 42.62
C SER A 249 -3.53 22.65 42.34
N LEU A 250 -2.45 21.85 42.40
CA LEU A 250 -1.08 22.31 42.18
C LEU A 250 -0.78 22.63 40.71
N ILE A 251 -1.30 21.84 39.78
CA ILE A 251 -0.92 21.93 38.35
C ILE A 251 -1.94 22.68 37.49
N SER A 252 -3.19 22.83 37.95
CA SER A 252 -4.31 23.28 37.12
C SER A 252 -4.06 24.59 36.36
N SER A 253 -3.69 25.65 37.06
CA SER A 253 -3.40 26.97 36.47
C SER A 253 -2.32 26.90 35.39
N ASP A 254 -1.25 26.16 35.67
CA ASP A 254 -0.06 26.17 34.83
C ASP A 254 -0.26 25.29 33.60
N VAL A 255 -0.87 24.11 33.77
CA VAL A 255 -1.28 23.26 32.64
C VAL A 255 -2.25 24.00 31.73
N GLN A 256 -3.26 24.69 32.28
CA GLN A 256 -4.23 25.47 31.49
C GLN A 256 -3.60 26.58 30.64
N LYS A 257 -2.47 27.16 31.09
CA LYS A 257 -1.68 28.11 30.30
C LYS A 257 -0.84 27.39 29.25
N SER A 258 -0.14 26.32 29.63
CA SER A 258 0.79 25.60 28.75
C SER A 258 0.10 24.89 27.60
N ILE A 259 -1.10 24.34 27.80
CA ILE A 259 -1.87 23.69 26.71
C ILE A 259 -2.28 24.67 25.60
N ARG A 260 -2.17 26.00 25.83
CA ARG A 260 -2.49 27.05 24.85
C ARG A 260 -1.25 27.57 24.11
N ILE A 261 -0.07 27.02 24.41
CA ILE A 261 1.16 27.31 23.64
C ILE A 261 1.02 26.65 22.27
N LYS A 262 1.16 27.43 21.20
CA LYS A 262 0.92 26.97 19.82
C LYS A 262 2.01 26.03 19.32
N ALA A 263 3.28 26.43 19.45
CA ALA A 263 4.43 25.66 18.99
C ALA A 263 4.57 24.35 19.79
N LYS A 264 4.70 23.21 19.09
CA LYS A 264 4.69 21.88 19.72
C LYS A 264 5.82 21.72 20.74
N GLN A 265 7.05 22.06 20.34
CA GLN A 265 8.22 21.84 21.19
C GLN A 265 8.21 22.73 22.43
N GLU A 266 7.80 23.99 22.28
CA GLU A 266 7.65 24.90 23.42
C GLU A 266 6.59 24.41 24.40
N ARG A 267 5.46 23.93 23.89
CA ARG A 267 4.39 23.31 24.70
C ARG A 267 4.91 22.09 25.46
N ASN A 268 5.60 21.18 24.77
CA ASN A 268 6.16 19.97 25.37
C ASN A 268 7.16 20.30 26.48
N ASN A 269 8.07 21.24 26.24
CA ASN A 269 9.05 21.68 27.22
C ASN A 269 8.37 22.28 28.45
N SER A 270 7.38 23.16 28.26
CA SER A 270 6.64 23.78 29.36
C SER A 270 5.87 22.74 30.19
N ILE A 271 5.21 21.78 29.53
CA ILE A 271 4.52 20.68 30.23
C ILE A 271 5.52 19.79 31.00
N HIS A 272 6.70 19.53 30.42
CA HIS A 272 7.75 18.77 31.09
C HIS A 272 8.32 19.50 32.32
N GLU A 273 8.52 20.81 32.24
CA GLU A 273 8.94 21.63 33.39
C GLU A 273 7.90 21.62 34.52
N ILE A 274 6.61 21.71 34.19
CA ILE A 274 5.52 21.59 35.17
C ILE A 274 5.53 20.20 35.79
N TYR A 275 5.65 19.15 34.98
CA TYR A 275 5.72 17.77 35.45
C TYR A 275 6.87 17.57 36.44
N SER A 276 8.11 17.92 36.04
CA SER A 276 9.31 17.72 36.85
C SER A 276 9.29 18.55 38.13
N SER A 277 8.91 19.83 38.06
CA SER A 277 8.84 20.70 39.24
C SER A 277 7.75 20.27 40.23
N THR A 278 6.64 19.73 39.74
CA THR A 278 5.58 19.20 40.60
C THR A 278 6.00 17.89 41.26
N LEU A 279 6.65 17.01 40.50
CA LEU A 279 7.22 15.77 41.01
C LEU A 279 8.24 16.04 42.13
N GLU A 280 9.13 17.03 41.95
CA GLU A 280 10.09 17.47 42.98
C GLU A 280 9.41 18.05 44.24
N LYS A 281 8.34 18.83 44.08
CA LYS A 281 7.58 19.38 45.22
C LYS A 281 6.91 18.26 46.03
N LEU A 282 6.29 17.31 45.35
CA LEU A 282 5.58 16.20 46.00
C LEU A 282 6.57 15.24 46.70
N SER A 283 7.73 14.99 46.10
CA SER A 283 8.78 14.17 46.69
C SER A 283 9.55 14.85 47.85
N SER A 284 9.53 16.18 47.94
CA SER A 284 10.17 16.93 49.04
C SER A 284 9.28 17.19 50.26
N HIS A 285 7.95 17.08 50.12
CA HIS A 285 6.99 17.29 51.22
C HIS A 285 6.72 16.03 52.07
N SER A 286 7.23 14.85 51.68
CA SER A 286 7.12 13.63 52.48
C SER A 286 8.12 13.63 53.65
N SER A 287 7.65 13.93 54.87
CA SER A 287 8.45 13.86 56.11
C SER A 287 8.85 12.42 56.46
N GLU A 288 10.00 12.23 57.15
CA GLU A 288 10.60 10.93 57.49
C GLU A 288 9.69 9.92 58.22
N SER A 289 8.57 10.36 58.82
CA SER A 289 7.59 9.51 59.52
C SER A 289 6.42 9.02 58.68
N ASP A 290 6.16 9.62 57.51
CA ASP A 290 5.06 9.31 56.59
C ASP A 290 5.60 8.98 55.20
N LYS A 291 6.57 8.05 55.12
CA LYS A 291 6.97 7.43 53.85
C LYS A 291 5.87 6.47 53.36
N GLN A 292 4.70 7.01 53.07
CA GLN A 292 3.92 6.45 51.97
C GLN A 292 4.74 6.81 50.74
N GLU A 293 5.47 5.85 50.17
CA GLU A 293 6.24 6.05 48.94
C GLU A 293 5.32 6.74 47.93
N PHE A 294 5.64 7.98 47.58
CA PHE A 294 4.95 8.68 46.52
C PHE A 294 5.21 7.91 45.23
N ASP A 295 4.20 7.20 44.73
CA ASP A 295 4.33 6.41 43.51
C ASP A 295 4.33 7.36 42.31
N GLU A 296 5.51 7.56 41.72
CA GLU A 296 5.69 8.35 40.51
C GLU A 296 4.76 7.89 39.36
N LYS A 297 4.39 6.60 39.32
CA LYS A 297 3.45 6.08 38.32
C LYS A 297 2.04 6.61 38.54
N VAL A 298 1.59 6.67 39.80
CA VAL A 298 0.30 7.25 40.15
C VAL A 298 0.28 8.73 39.79
N PHE A 299 1.33 9.48 40.11
CA PHE A 299 1.47 10.87 39.68
C PHE A 299 1.39 11.03 38.17
N LYS A 300 2.16 10.23 37.42
CA LYS A 300 2.17 10.28 35.96
C LYS A 300 0.79 10.02 35.37
N SER A 301 0.07 9.01 35.89
CA SER A 301 -1.28 8.67 35.45
C SER A 301 -2.27 9.82 35.72
N ILE A 302 -2.23 10.41 36.93
CA ILE A 302 -3.06 11.58 37.29
C ILE A 302 -2.75 12.77 36.40
N PHE A 303 -1.47 13.09 36.19
CA PHE A 303 -1.03 14.21 35.39
C PHE A 303 -1.50 14.07 33.92
N GLU A 304 -1.33 12.90 33.32
CA GLU A 304 -1.78 12.62 31.96
C GLU A 304 -3.30 12.64 31.82
N ALA A 305 -4.02 12.07 32.80
CA ALA A 305 -5.48 12.12 32.84
C ALA A 305 -5.99 13.57 32.95
N TYR A 306 -5.35 14.39 33.79
CA TYR A 306 -5.69 15.79 33.93
C TYR A 306 -5.39 16.58 32.66
N LYS A 307 -4.21 16.42 32.06
CA LYS A 307 -3.85 17.06 30.78
C LYS A 307 -4.89 16.73 29.72
N LYS A 308 -5.32 15.46 29.62
CA LYS A 308 -6.39 15.04 28.71
C LYS A 308 -7.71 15.74 28.99
N SER A 309 -8.14 15.79 30.26
CA SER A 309 -9.37 16.47 30.65
C SER A 309 -9.32 17.97 30.35
N ALA A 310 -8.22 18.64 30.68
CA ALA A 310 -8.04 20.07 30.50
C ALA A 310 -8.13 20.50 29.04
N VAL A 311 -7.50 19.75 28.13
CA VAL A 311 -7.57 20.02 26.68
C VAL A 311 -8.99 19.79 26.15
N ARG A 312 -9.65 18.71 26.56
CA ARG A 312 -11.03 18.42 26.13
C ARG A 312 -12.00 19.48 26.63
N GLU A 313 -11.90 19.86 27.90
CA GLU A 313 -12.72 20.92 28.50
C GLU A 313 -12.53 22.25 27.77
N MET A 314 -11.28 22.63 27.46
CA MET A 314 -10.97 23.83 26.67
C MET A 314 -11.65 23.78 25.30
N MET A 315 -11.54 22.67 24.56
CA MET A 315 -12.18 22.55 23.25
C MET A 315 -13.71 22.59 23.34
N MET A 316 -14.30 21.93 24.35
CA MET A 316 -15.74 21.86 24.52
C MET A 316 -16.35 23.19 24.96
N LYS A 317 -15.70 23.90 25.91
CA LYS A 317 -16.20 25.15 26.50
C LYS A 317 -15.78 26.40 25.72
N ASP A 318 -14.48 26.54 25.46
CA ASP A 318 -13.93 27.75 24.84
C ASP A 318 -14.07 27.73 23.32
N LYS A 319 -14.41 26.56 22.74
CA LYS A 319 -14.53 26.34 21.29
C LYS A 319 -13.27 26.71 20.50
N VAL A 320 -12.10 26.46 21.09
CA VAL A 320 -10.77 26.74 20.52
C VAL A 320 -9.87 25.51 20.65
N ARG A 321 -9.04 25.26 19.62
CA ARG A 321 -8.05 24.16 19.61
C ARG A 321 -6.71 24.57 20.25
N ILE A 322 -5.84 23.58 20.47
CA ILE A 322 -4.51 23.74 21.09
C ILE A 322 -3.68 24.84 20.41
N ASP A 323 -3.71 24.90 19.08
CA ASP A 323 -2.96 25.88 18.28
C ASP A 323 -3.74 27.17 17.97
N GLY A 324 -4.97 27.30 18.49
CA GLY A 324 -5.85 28.45 18.32
C GLY A 324 -6.71 28.42 17.06
N ARG A 325 -6.69 27.34 16.27
CA ARG A 325 -7.57 27.16 15.10
C ARG A 325 -9.03 26.89 15.47
N GLY A 326 -9.93 27.19 14.54
CA GLY A 326 -11.26 26.62 14.50
C GLY A 326 -11.24 25.12 14.15
N PHE A 327 -12.39 24.47 14.30
CA PHE A 327 -12.50 23.02 14.15
C PHE A 327 -12.39 22.54 12.70
N ALA A 328 -12.82 23.35 11.73
CA ALA A 328 -12.71 23.06 10.29
C ALA A 328 -11.40 23.59 9.66
N ASP A 329 -10.64 24.41 10.37
CA ASP A 329 -9.47 25.09 9.81
C ASP A 329 -8.32 24.11 9.56
N ILE A 330 -7.72 24.20 8.37
CA ILE A 330 -6.53 23.44 7.98
C ILE A 330 -5.28 24.26 8.30
N ARG A 331 -4.18 23.61 8.71
CA ARG A 331 -2.90 24.32 8.92
C ARG A 331 -2.37 24.86 7.60
N ASN A 332 -1.50 25.87 7.69
CA ASN A 332 -0.82 26.42 6.53
C ASN A 332 -0.10 25.32 5.73
N ILE A 333 -0.26 25.35 4.41
CA ILE A 333 0.34 24.40 3.48
C ILE A 333 1.36 25.12 2.61
N SER A 334 2.50 24.50 2.40
CA SER A 334 3.47 24.88 1.37
C SER A 334 3.96 23.63 0.66
N SER A 335 4.15 23.73 -0.65
CA SER A 335 4.67 22.64 -1.46
C SER A 335 5.67 23.13 -2.50
N GLU A 336 6.72 22.32 -2.68
CA GLU A 336 7.76 22.50 -3.69
C GLU A 336 7.90 21.21 -4.49
N ILE A 337 8.32 21.31 -5.74
CA ILE A 337 8.65 20.18 -6.62
C ILE A 337 10.07 20.32 -7.15
N ASN A 338 10.64 19.26 -7.73
CA ASN A 338 11.99 19.25 -8.29
C ASN A 338 13.08 19.68 -7.28
N ILE A 339 12.90 19.32 -6.01
CA ILE A 339 13.86 19.63 -4.93
C ILE A 339 15.07 18.69 -4.95
N LEU A 340 14.93 17.49 -5.53
CA LEU A 340 16.02 16.52 -5.70
C LEU A 340 16.43 16.47 -7.19
N PRO A 341 17.56 17.08 -7.60
CA PRO A 341 17.89 17.25 -9.02
C PRO A 341 18.05 15.96 -9.84
N ARG A 342 18.24 14.81 -9.17
CA ARG A 342 18.49 13.51 -9.83
C ARG A 342 17.33 12.52 -9.67
N ALA A 343 16.33 12.85 -8.85
CA ALA A 343 15.12 12.04 -8.79
C ALA A 343 14.34 12.19 -10.11
N HIS A 344 13.56 11.17 -10.48
CA HIS A 344 12.72 11.30 -11.67
C HIS A 344 11.58 12.28 -11.41
N GLY A 345 11.02 12.27 -10.20
CA GLY A 345 10.25 13.40 -9.67
C GLY A 345 10.47 13.53 -8.18
N SER A 346 10.28 14.73 -7.63
CA SER A 346 10.42 14.97 -6.21
C SER A 346 9.52 16.08 -5.73
N SER A 347 9.15 16.03 -4.46
CA SER A 347 8.38 17.09 -3.82
C SER A 347 8.74 17.23 -2.35
N LEU A 348 8.64 18.45 -1.84
CA LEU A 348 8.59 18.73 -0.40
C LEU A 348 7.19 19.25 -0.09
N PHE A 349 6.40 18.47 0.66
CA PHE A 349 5.07 18.88 1.11
C PHE A 349 5.12 19.18 2.61
N THR A 350 4.68 20.36 3.01
CA THR A 350 4.62 20.77 4.42
C THR A 350 3.22 21.28 4.76
N ARG A 351 2.66 20.78 5.86
CA ARG A 351 1.38 21.23 6.42
C ARG A 351 1.54 21.45 7.92
N GLY A 352 1.61 22.71 8.34
CA GLY A 352 2.04 23.08 9.69
C GLY A 352 3.42 22.48 10.01
N GLU A 353 3.54 21.80 11.15
CA GLU A 353 4.77 21.11 11.59
C GLU A 353 4.78 19.62 11.16
N THR A 354 4.21 19.30 9.99
CA THR A 354 4.30 17.99 9.35
C THR A 354 4.87 18.15 7.95
N GLN A 355 6.03 17.54 7.69
CA GLN A 355 6.78 17.68 6.45
C GLN A 355 7.19 16.32 5.89
N ALA A 356 6.92 16.11 4.60
CA ALA A 356 7.31 14.92 3.86
C ALA A 356 8.16 15.30 2.64
N LEU A 357 9.37 14.77 2.57
CA LEU A 357 10.19 14.76 1.36
C LEU A 357 9.89 13.47 0.60
N VAL A 358 9.38 13.61 -0.63
CA VAL A 358 8.91 12.48 -1.43
C VAL A 358 9.69 12.43 -2.74
N ALA A 359 10.20 11.26 -3.09
CA ALA A 359 10.90 10.99 -4.35
C ALA A 359 10.18 9.91 -5.14
N CYS A 360 9.94 10.18 -6.41
CA CYS A 360 9.43 9.24 -7.40
C CYS A 360 10.58 8.71 -8.26
N THR A 361 10.61 7.40 -8.49
CA THR A 361 11.54 6.71 -9.37
C THR A 361 10.77 5.79 -10.31
N LEU A 362 10.94 6.05 -11.59
CA LEU A 362 10.45 5.23 -12.70
C LEU A 362 11.48 4.16 -13.07
N GLY A 363 11.03 2.91 -13.18
CA GLY A 363 11.85 1.75 -13.51
C GLY A 363 11.18 0.85 -14.55
N THR A 364 11.83 -0.27 -14.81
CA THR A 364 11.48 -1.24 -15.85
C THR A 364 10.80 -2.47 -15.23
N LYS A 365 10.45 -3.46 -16.07
CA LYS A 365 9.90 -4.75 -15.62
C LYS A 365 10.84 -5.52 -14.68
N GLU A 366 12.14 -5.34 -14.78
CA GLU A 366 13.13 -5.97 -13.90
C GLU A 366 13.12 -5.39 -12.48
N ASP A 367 12.65 -4.15 -12.34
CA ASP A 367 12.57 -3.43 -11.07
C ASP A 367 11.29 -3.77 -10.29
N GLN A 368 10.40 -4.60 -10.87
CA GLN A 368 9.18 -5.06 -10.20
C GLN A 368 9.53 -5.89 -8.95
N GLN A 369 8.82 -5.63 -7.87
CA GLN A 369 9.03 -6.38 -6.64
C GLN A 369 8.33 -7.74 -6.73
N ARG A 370 9.11 -8.82 -6.67
CA ARG A 370 8.61 -10.19 -6.54
C ARG A 370 8.13 -10.45 -5.11
N ILE A 371 6.92 -10.95 -4.97
CA ILE A 371 6.29 -11.26 -3.69
C ILE A 371 5.81 -12.69 -3.70
N ASP A 372 6.25 -13.47 -2.72
CA ASP A 372 5.72 -14.81 -2.48
C ASP A 372 4.49 -14.68 -1.58
N THR A 373 3.32 -14.99 -2.12
CA THR A 373 2.02 -14.95 -1.43
C THR A 373 1.50 -16.36 -1.22
N LEU A 374 0.41 -16.56 -0.47
CA LEU A 374 -0.30 -17.84 -0.39
C LEU A 374 -0.80 -18.37 -1.75
N MET A 375 -1.02 -17.51 -2.74
CA MET A 375 -1.56 -17.87 -4.05
C MET A 375 -0.48 -18.16 -5.11
N GLY A 376 0.78 -17.87 -4.80
CA GLY A 376 1.85 -17.91 -5.79
C GLY A 376 2.78 -16.71 -5.70
N GLU A 377 3.72 -16.69 -6.64
CA GLU A 377 4.56 -15.51 -6.85
C GLU A 377 3.76 -14.44 -7.61
N GLN A 378 3.69 -13.24 -7.05
CA GLN A 378 3.13 -12.06 -7.67
C GLN A 378 4.22 -11.00 -7.90
N ARG A 379 3.96 -10.04 -8.78
CA ARG A 379 4.85 -8.91 -9.05
C ARG A 379 4.12 -7.60 -8.81
N LYS A 380 4.65 -6.77 -7.90
CA LYS A 380 4.17 -5.39 -7.72
C LYS A 380 4.90 -4.46 -8.69
N THR A 381 4.12 -3.73 -9.48
CA THR A 381 4.59 -2.64 -10.35
C THR A 381 4.63 -1.29 -9.64
N PHE A 382 3.84 -1.12 -8.58
CA PHE A 382 3.81 0.10 -7.78
C PHE A 382 4.20 -0.19 -6.33
N MET A 383 5.22 0.52 -5.84
CA MET A 383 5.72 0.44 -4.48
C MET A 383 5.72 1.84 -3.86
N LEU A 384 5.24 1.93 -2.62
CA LEU A 384 5.37 3.14 -1.82
C LEU A 384 6.00 2.77 -0.49
N HIS A 385 7.21 3.29 -0.26
CA HIS A 385 7.95 3.09 0.97
C HIS A 385 7.89 4.36 1.82
N TYR A 386 7.42 4.19 3.04
CA TYR A 386 7.28 5.26 4.01
C TYR A 386 8.30 5.06 5.13
N ASN A 387 9.05 6.10 5.46
CA ASN A 387 10.04 6.09 6.53
C ASN A 387 9.72 7.17 7.56
N PHE A 388 9.83 6.83 8.84
CA PHE A 388 9.59 7.74 9.95
C PHE A 388 10.83 7.84 10.85
N PRO A 389 11.85 8.60 10.42
CA PRO A 389 13.08 8.72 11.19
C PRO A 389 12.82 9.45 12.53
N PRO A 390 13.53 9.09 13.61
CA PRO A 390 13.24 9.59 14.96
C PRO A 390 13.47 11.11 15.09
N PHE A 391 14.35 11.70 14.29
CA PHE A 391 14.56 13.14 14.27
C PHE A 391 13.30 13.91 13.85
N SER A 392 12.36 13.30 13.13
CA SER A 392 11.11 13.95 12.69
C SER A 392 10.19 14.36 13.84
N VAL A 393 10.39 13.78 15.02
CA VAL A 393 9.72 14.14 16.26
C VAL A 393 10.68 14.71 17.31
N GLY A 394 11.96 14.89 16.97
CA GLY A 394 13.00 15.36 17.88
C GLY A 394 13.51 14.29 18.86
N GLU A 395 13.35 13.01 18.54
CA GLU A 395 13.76 11.89 19.41
C GLU A 395 15.00 11.16 18.89
N VAL A 396 15.60 10.34 19.76
CA VAL A 396 16.68 9.40 19.42
C VAL A 396 16.13 7.98 19.38
N SER A 397 16.54 7.17 18.40
CA SER A 397 16.19 5.75 18.33
C SER A 397 17.35 4.89 17.87
N TYR A 398 17.47 3.69 18.45
CA TYR A 398 18.42 2.66 18.03
C TYR A 398 17.90 1.77 16.89
N ARG A 399 16.66 2.00 16.41
CA ARG A 399 16.05 1.20 15.36
C ARG A 399 16.68 1.51 14.00
N LEU A 400 17.12 0.46 13.29
CA LEU A 400 17.70 0.55 11.96
C LEU A 400 16.73 0.11 10.83
N GLY A 401 15.63 -0.57 11.16
CA GLY A 401 14.69 -1.13 10.19
C GLY A 401 13.26 -0.60 10.35
N THR A 402 12.45 -0.79 9.31
CA THR A 402 11.05 -0.34 9.28
C THR A 402 10.18 -1.15 10.25
N GLY A 403 9.39 -0.43 11.05
CA GLY A 403 8.42 -0.99 11.97
C GLY A 403 7.04 -1.21 11.34
N ARG A 404 6.15 -1.86 12.09
CA ARG A 404 4.77 -2.13 11.64
C ARG A 404 4.00 -0.86 11.27
N ARG A 405 4.19 0.24 12.01
CA ARG A 405 3.52 1.53 11.74
C ARG A 405 3.93 2.11 10.39
N GLU A 406 5.22 2.05 10.07
CA GLU A 406 5.74 2.58 8.80
C GLU A 406 5.20 1.79 7.61
N ILE A 407 5.17 0.46 7.70
CA ILE A 407 4.56 -0.40 6.68
C ILE A 407 3.07 -0.08 6.52
N GLY A 408 2.31 0.04 7.63
CA GLY A 408 0.88 0.37 7.57
C GLY A 408 0.58 1.76 6.99
N HIS A 409 1.37 2.77 7.34
CA HIS A 409 1.23 4.11 6.76
C HIS A 409 1.59 4.14 5.27
N GLY A 410 2.65 3.43 4.89
CA GLY A 410 3.05 3.28 3.49
C GLY A 410 1.96 2.62 2.67
N GLU A 411 1.36 1.53 3.17
CA GLU A 411 0.29 0.84 2.48
C GLU A 411 -0.99 1.68 2.35
N LEU A 412 -1.37 2.45 3.38
CA LEU A 412 -2.49 3.41 3.28
C LEU A 412 -2.24 4.43 2.16
N ALA A 413 -1.05 5.03 2.14
CA ALA A 413 -0.71 6.00 1.10
C ALA A 413 -0.62 5.35 -0.29
N ARG A 414 -0.11 4.12 -0.37
CA ARG A 414 -0.04 3.34 -1.61
C ARG A 414 -1.43 3.12 -2.19
N ARG A 415 -2.39 2.66 -1.38
CA ARG A 415 -3.78 2.45 -1.83
C ARG A 415 -4.40 3.75 -2.34
N ALA A 416 -4.21 4.84 -1.61
CA ALA A 416 -4.74 6.15 -1.98
C ALA A 416 -4.23 6.65 -3.35
N VAL A 417 -2.94 6.46 -3.62
CA VAL A 417 -2.28 6.92 -4.85
C VAL A 417 -2.52 5.95 -6.01
N GLN A 418 -2.62 4.65 -5.74
CA GLN A 418 -2.83 3.63 -6.77
C GLN A 418 -4.10 3.88 -7.60
N ALA A 419 -5.17 4.36 -6.97
CA ALA A 419 -6.46 4.62 -7.61
C ALA A 419 -6.42 5.66 -8.75
N VAL A 420 -5.34 6.44 -8.87
CA VAL A 420 -5.16 7.44 -9.95
C VAL A 420 -3.99 7.13 -10.87
N LEU A 421 -3.32 5.98 -10.68
CA LEU A 421 -2.22 5.60 -11.55
C LEU A 421 -2.75 5.19 -12.94
N PRO A 422 -2.00 5.51 -14.00
CA PRO A 422 -2.32 5.04 -15.34
C PRO A 422 -2.24 3.52 -15.46
N ASP A 423 -3.01 2.97 -16.40
CA ASP A 423 -2.89 1.56 -16.77
C ASP A 423 -1.49 1.23 -17.29
N ALA A 424 -1.01 0.03 -16.97
CA ALA A 424 0.32 -0.44 -17.37
C ALA A 424 0.53 -0.44 -18.89
N ASP A 425 -0.54 -0.49 -19.69
CA ASP A 425 -0.45 -0.37 -21.14
C ASP A 425 -0.13 1.03 -21.62
N SER A 426 -0.66 2.05 -20.95
CA SER A 426 -0.46 3.46 -21.27
C SER A 426 0.83 4.03 -20.68
N PHE A 427 1.26 3.49 -19.54
CA PHE A 427 2.46 3.91 -18.85
C PHE A 427 3.22 2.67 -18.32
N PRO A 428 4.06 2.03 -19.16
CA PRO A 428 4.66 0.72 -18.89
C PRO A 428 5.86 0.80 -17.92
N TYR A 429 5.70 1.56 -16.84
CA TYR A 429 6.72 1.81 -15.84
C TYR A 429 6.42 1.09 -14.54
N THR A 430 7.46 0.56 -13.94
CA THR A 430 7.45 0.26 -12.51
C THR A 430 7.65 1.56 -11.76
N ILE A 431 6.80 1.87 -10.78
CA ILE A 431 6.83 3.12 -10.03
C ILE A 431 7.22 2.82 -8.59
N ARG A 432 8.30 3.46 -8.12
CA ARG A 432 8.68 3.46 -6.71
C ARG A 432 8.59 4.86 -6.16
N ILE A 433 7.83 5.01 -5.08
CA ILE A 433 7.79 6.24 -4.28
C ILE A 433 8.48 5.95 -2.94
N VAL A 434 9.31 6.88 -2.50
CA VAL A 434 9.89 6.89 -1.15
C VAL A 434 9.51 8.21 -0.49
N SER A 435 8.91 8.12 0.70
CA SER A 435 8.55 9.28 1.52
C SER A 435 9.31 9.26 2.83
N ASP A 436 10.21 10.22 2.99
CA ASP A 436 10.92 10.47 4.25
C ASP A 436 10.21 11.60 5.00
N ILE A 437 9.73 11.29 6.21
CA ILE A 437 9.10 12.28 7.06
C ILE A 437 10.19 13.08 7.78
N LEU A 438 10.21 14.39 7.55
CA LEU A 438 11.22 15.29 8.11
C LEU A 438 10.73 15.99 9.37
N GLU A 439 9.42 16.22 9.47
CA GLU A 439 8.74 16.76 10.65
C GLU A 439 7.40 16.06 10.83
N SER A 440 6.95 15.84 12.07
CA SER A 440 5.64 15.25 12.34
C SER A 440 4.97 15.84 13.57
N ASN A 441 3.89 16.59 13.33
CA ASN A 441 2.93 16.99 14.34
C ASN A 441 1.48 16.75 13.91
N GLY A 442 1.24 15.72 13.10
CA GLY A 442 -0.11 15.33 12.70
C GLY A 442 -0.10 14.65 11.34
N SER A 443 -0.57 13.41 11.31
CA SER A 443 -0.78 12.56 10.13
C SER A 443 0.19 12.73 8.95
N SER A 444 1.45 12.42 9.20
CA SER A 444 2.50 12.31 8.17
C SER A 444 2.14 11.36 7.02
N SER A 445 1.29 10.35 7.23
CA SER A 445 0.79 9.49 6.16
C SER A 445 -0.02 10.24 5.10
N MET A 446 -0.76 11.29 5.50
CA MET A 446 -1.52 12.13 4.57
C MET A 446 -0.61 13.11 3.84
N ALA A 447 0.42 13.64 4.51
CA ALA A 447 1.46 14.41 3.86
C ALA A 447 2.21 13.57 2.80
N THR A 448 2.43 12.29 3.06
CA THR A 448 2.97 11.34 2.08
C THR A 448 2.06 11.20 0.86
N VAL A 449 0.74 11.09 1.02
CA VAL A 449 -0.19 11.03 -0.14
C VAL A 449 -0.09 12.30 -0.99
N CYS A 450 -0.15 13.48 -0.35
CA CYS A 450 -0.04 14.76 -1.07
C CYS A 450 1.31 14.90 -1.78
N GLY A 451 2.42 14.61 -1.10
CA GLY A 451 3.76 14.63 -1.71
C GLY A 451 3.93 13.58 -2.80
N SER A 452 3.32 12.39 -2.65
CA SER A 452 3.34 11.36 -3.70
C SER A 452 2.67 11.85 -4.97
N SER A 453 1.48 12.45 -4.84
CA SER A 453 0.76 13.07 -5.96
C SER A 453 1.62 14.12 -6.67
N LEU A 454 2.24 15.04 -5.91
CA LEU A 454 3.11 16.07 -6.47
C LEU A 454 4.36 15.48 -7.16
N SER A 455 4.99 14.49 -6.54
CA SER A 455 6.20 13.85 -7.08
C SER A 455 5.92 13.05 -8.36
N LEU A 456 4.73 12.46 -8.51
CA LEU A 456 4.30 11.78 -9.73
C LEU A 456 4.07 12.78 -10.87
N MET A 457 3.38 13.89 -10.57
CA MET A 457 3.19 14.99 -11.52
C MET A 457 4.53 15.60 -11.96
N ASP A 458 5.47 15.78 -11.03
CA ASP A 458 6.83 16.26 -11.31
C ASP A 458 7.66 15.26 -12.13
N ALA A 459 7.38 13.96 -12.00
CA ALA A 459 8.02 12.88 -12.76
C ALA A 459 7.49 12.72 -14.20
N GLY A 460 6.39 13.41 -14.55
CA GLY A 460 5.70 13.23 -15.82
C GLY A 460 4.85 11.96 -15.89
N ALA A 461 4.46 11.38 -14.75
CA ALA A 461 3.53 10.26 -14.73
C ALA A 461 2.11 10.77 -15.03
N PRO A 462 1.39 10.18 -16.01
CA PRO A 462 0.06 10.64 -16.42
C PRO A 462 -1.02 10.11 -15.46
N ILE A 463 -1.04 10.63 -14.23
CA ILE A 463 -2.10 10.33 -13.26
C ILE A 463 -3.44 10.91 -13.72
N SER A 464 -4.54 10.21 -13.44
CA SER A 464 -5.89 10.66 -13.86
C SER A 464 -6.33 11.93 -13.15
N ALA A 465 -5.96 12.10 -11.88
CA ALA A 465 -6.21 13.30 -11.08
C ALA A 465 -5.23 13.39 -9.88
N PRO A 466 -4.95 14.60 -9.35
CA PRO A 466 -4.21 14.74 -8.12
C PRO A 466 -5.00 14.21 -6.92
N VAL A 467 -4.28 13.62 -5.96
CA VAL A 467 -4.86 13.03 -4.74
C VAL A 467 -4.31 13.74 -3.51
N ALA A 468 -5.20 14.12 -2.59
CA ALA A 468 -4.84 14.66 -1.29
C ALA A 468 -5.40 13.81 -0.16
N GLY A 469 -4.75 13.90 1.00
CA GLY A 469 -5.17 13.25 2.23
C GLY A 469 -5.40 14.24 3.36
N ILE A 470 -6.43 14.00 4.18
CA ILE A 470 -6.69 14.73 5.42
C ILE A 470 -6.87 13.75 6.58
N ALA A 471 -6.38 14.15 7.76
CA ALA A 471 -6.66 13.45 9.00
C ALA A 471 -7.65 14.23 9.83
N MET A 472 -8.60 13.51 10.36
CA MET A 472 -9.78 14.02 11.04
C MET A 472 -9.87 13.36 12.41
N GLY A 473 -10.43 14.08 13.37
CA GLY A 473 -10.67 13.56 14.72
C GLY A 473 -12.07 13.87 15.20
N LEU A 474 -12.47 13.15 16.24
CA LEU A 474 -13.72 13.40 16.96
C LEU A 474 -13.44 13.43 18.46
N ILE A 475 -14.04 14.38 19.15
CA ILE A 475 -14.16 14.40 20.61
C ILE A 475 -15.63 14.33 20.95
N LYS A 476 -16.04 13.41 21.82
CA LYS A 476 -17.41 13.21 22.26
C LYS A 476 -17.50 13.18 23.79
N ASP A 477 -18.41 13.95 24.36
CA ASP A 477 -18.72 13.94 25.80
C ASP A 477 -20.24 13.94 26.00
N GLY A 478 -20.78 12.84 26.54
CA GLY A 478 -22.23 12.62 26.54
C GLY A 478 -22.79 12.66 25.12
N GLU A 479 -23.77 13.54 24.86
CA GLU A 479 -24.36 13.76 23.53
C GLU A 479 -23.62 14.83 22.70
N ASP A 480 -22.80 15.66 23.33
CA ASP A 480 -22.06 16.72 22.64
C ASP A 480 -20.83 16.15 21.95
N TYR A 481 -20.54 16.63 20.74
CA TYR A 481 -19.36 16.22 19.98
C TYR A 481 -18.74 17.37 19.17
N LEU A 482 -17.46 17.19 18.81
CA LEU A 482 -16.68 18.11 17.98
C LEU A 482 -15.90 17.31 16.93
N ILE A 483 -16.04 17.69 15.66
CA ILE A 483 -15.28 17.13 14.54
C ILE A 483 -14.10 18.06 14.23
N LEU A 484 -12.89 17.50 14.25
CA LEU A 484 -11.64 18.22 14.07
C LEU A 484 -11.05 17.93 12.69
N SER A 485 -10.75 18.96 11.92
CA SER A 485 -10.02 18.87 10.65
C SER A 485 -8.52 19.05 10.85
N ASP A 486 -7.72 18.26 10.12
CA ASP A 486 -6.26 18.32 10.15
C ASP A 486 -5.70 18.29 11.59
N ILE A 487 -5.95 17.15 12.24
CA ILE A 487 -5.60 16.93 13.66
C ILE A 487 -4.09 16.97 13.92
N LEU A 488 -3.76 17.51 15.09
CA LEU A 488 -2.42 17.47 15.66
C LEU A 488 -2.12 16.10 16.29
N GLY A 489 -0.85 15.81 16.56
CA GLY A 489 -0.47 14.59 17.28
C GLY A 489 -1.11 14.49 18.67
N ASP A 490 -1.21 15.62 19.38
CA ASP A 490 -1.89 15.69 20.69
C ASP A 490 -3.39 15.41 20.55
N GLU A 491 -4.04 15.96 19.53
CA GLU A 491 -5.48 15.78 19.31
C GLU A 491 -5.84 14.33 18.93
N ASP A 492 -4.97 13.63 18.20
CA ASP A 492 -5.11 12.20 17.90
C ASP A 492 -5.06 11.35 19.19
N HIS A 493 -4.08 11.61 20.06
CA HIS A 493 -3.96 10.89 21.34
C HIS A 493 -5.18 11.10 22.25
N LEU A 494 -5.76 12.31 22.22
CA LEU A 494 -6.83 12.74 23.11
C LEU A 494 -8.24 12.46 22.56
N GLY A 495 -8.36 12.33 21.23
CA GLY A 495 -9.59 12.10 20.51
C GLY A 495 -10.15 10.68 20.69
N ASP A 496 -11.46 10.58 20.48
CA ASP A 496 -12.25 9.36 20.64
C ASP A 496 -12.37 8.58 19.32
N MET A 497 -12.10 9.24 18.20
CA MET A 497 -11.98 8.64 16.88
C MET A 497 -10.95 9.43 16.08
N ASP A 498 -10.14 8.71 15.32
CA ASP A 498 -9.28 9.26 14.28
C ASP A 498 -9.58 8.58 12.95
N PHE A 499 -9.69 9.37 11.89
CA PHE A 499 -9.86 8.81 10.56
C PHE A 499 -9.13 9.64 9.51
N LYS A 500 -8.71 8.95 8.45
CA LYS A 500 -7.86 9.48 7.40
C LYS A 500 -8.59 9.24 6.09
N VAL A 501 -8.87 10.33 5.38
CA VAL A 501 -9.59 10.31 4.11
C VAL A 501 -8.66 10.80 3.02
N CYS A 502 -8.47 9.96 2.00
CA CYS A 502 -7.75 10.31 0.79
C CYS A 502 -8.71 10.34 -0.39
N GLY A 503 -8.43 11.19 -1.36
CA GLY A 503 -9.26 11.26 -2.56
C GLY A 503 -8.86 12.37 -3.52
N THR A 504 -9.55 12.36 -4.65
CA THR A 504 -9.52 13.44 -5.62
C THR A 504 -10.61 14.46 -5.26
N SER A 505 -10.86 15.42 -6.15
CA SER A 505 -12.01 16.31 -6.07
C SER A 505 -13.35 15.61 -6.30
N GLU A 506 -13.36 14.45 -6.95
CA GLU A 506 -14.58 13.74 -7.37
C GLU A 506 -15.02 12.68 -6.35
N GLY A 507 -14.08 12.09 -5.62
CA GLY A 507 -14.39 11.02 -4.68
C GLY A 507 -13.21 10.56 -3.82
N ILE A 508 -13.48 9.57 -2.99
CA ILE A 508 -12.54 8.93 -2.07
C ILE A 508 -11.73 7.89 -2.82
N THR A 509 -10.41 7.87 -2.57
CA THR A 509 -9.51 6.82 -3.04
C THR A 509 -9.07 5.87 -1.94
N ALA A 510 -9.02 6.33 -0.69
CA ALA A 510 -8.77 5.47 0.46
C ALA A 510 -9.39 6.05 1.73
N LEU A 511 -9.79 5.15 2.63
CA LEU A 511 -10.32 5.50 3.94
C LEU A 511 -9.69 4.56 4.98
N GLN A 512 -9.20 5.15 6.07
CA GLN A 512 -8.80 4.44 7.27
C GLN A 512 -9.47 5.10 8.47
N MET A 513 -10.02 4.31 9.38
CA MET A 513 -10.67 4.81 10.59
C MET A 513 -10.34 3.91 11.77
N ASP A 514 -10.10 4.52 12.93
CA ASP A 514 -9.96 3.90 14.23
C ASP A 514 -10.87 4.63 15.24
N ILE A 515 -11.79 3.89 15.86
CA ILE A 515 -12.74 4.39 16.85
C ILE A 515 -12.41 3.76 18.20
N LYS A 516 -12.26 4.60 19.22
CA LYS A 516 -11.87 4.21 20.58
C LYS A 516 -13.05 4.12 21.55
N ILE A 517 -14.24 4.58 21.14
CA ILE A 517 -15.45 4.63 21.96
C ILE A 517 -16.64 3.95 21.29
N LYS A 518 -17.65 3.57 22.07
CA LYS A 518 -18.93 3.09 21.54
C LYS A 518 -19.82 4.28 21.14
N GLY A 519 -20.76 4.05 20.22
CA GLY A 519 -21.88 4.97 19.97
C GLY A 519 -21.60 6.13 19.03
N ILE A 520 -20.90 5.90 17.92
CA ILE A 520 -20.82 6.87 16.82
C ILE A 520 -21.97 6.58 15.85
N SER A 521 -22.89 7.53 15.71
CA SER A 521 -24.06 7.38 14.84
C SER A 521 -23.70 7.58 13.37
N LYS A 522 -24.59 7.12 12.48
CA LYS A 522 -24.43 7.32 11.03
C LYS A 522 -24.37 8.80 10.66
N GLU A 523 -25.12 9.65 11.37
CA GLU A 523 -25.22 11.08 11.14
C GLU A 523 -23.90 11.79 11.46
N ILE A 524 -23.28 11.48 12.61
CA ILE A 524 -21.95 12.00 12.98
C ILE A 524 -20.94 11.62 11.91
N PHE A 525 -21.03 10.39 11.40
CA PHE A 525 -20.09 9.88 10.42
C PHE A 525 -20.26 10.55 9.04
N GLN A 526 -21.50 10.84 8.65
CA GLN A 526 -21.80 11.62 7.44
C GLN A 526 -21.27 13.05 7.54
N GLU A 527 -21.49 13.74 8.67
CA GLU A 527 -20.96 15.08 8.91
C GLU A 527 -19.43 15.10 8.86
N ALA A 528 -18.80 14.08 9.46
CA ALA A 528 -17.35 13.95 9.47
C ALA A 528 -16.75 13.75 8.08
N LEU A 529 -17.39 12.93 7.23
CA LEU A 529 -16.97 12.75 5.83
C LEU A 529 -17.13 14.02 5.00
N GLU A 530 -18.22 14.78 5.20
CA GLU A 530 -18.42 16.05 4.49
C GLU A 530 -17.37 17.09 4.91
N GLN A 531 -17.10 17.23 6.21
CA GLN A 531 -16.04 18.12 6.68
C GLN A 531 -14.65 17.68 6.16
N ALA A 532 -14.41 16.37 6.06
CA ALA A 532 -13.19 15.82 5.46
C ALA A 532 -13.09 16.16 3.96
N LYS A 533 -14.18 16.08 3.22
CA LYS A 533 -14.25 16.47 1.80
C LYS A 533 -13.85 17.93 1.61
N GLN A 534 -14.44 18.84 2.39
CA GLN A 534 -14.11 20.26 2.31
C GLN A 534 -12.62 20.52 2.61
N GLY A 535 -12.09 19.89 3.66
CA GLY A 535 -10.66 19.99 3.98
C GLY A 535 -9.75 19.40 2.90
N ARG A 536 -10.12 18.27 2.31
CA ARG A 536 -9.40 17.63 1.19
C ARG A 536 -9.37 18.54 -0.05
N LEU A 537 -10.50 19.12 -0.41
CA LEU A 537 -10.59 20.07 -1.53
C LEU A 537 -9.73 21.31 -1.30
N HIS A 538 -9.70 21.83 -0.08
CA HIS A 538 -8.79 22.92 0.28
C HIS A 538 -7.31 22.52 0.09
N ILE A 539 -6.90 21.35 0.58
CA ILE A 539 -5.52 20.85 0.41
C ILE A 539 -5.17 20.69 -1.08
N LEU A 540 -6.07 20.14 -1.89
CA LEU A 540 -5.87 20.04 -3.35
C LEU A 540 -5.69 21.43 -3.97
N SER A 541 -6.46 22.42 -3.54
CA SER A 541 -6.34 23.79 -4.04
C SER A 541 -4.99 24.44 -3.69
N GLU A 542 -4.42 24.12 -2.52
CA GLU A 542 -3.08 24.59 -2.13
C GLU A 542 -1.99 23.88 -2.95
N MET A 543 -2.11 22.56 -3.17
CA MET A 543 -1.19 21.79 -4.02
C MET A 543 -1.17 22.30 -5.46
N ALA A 544 -2.34 22.67 -6.01
CA ALA A 544 -2.48 23.17 -7.37
C ALA A 544 -1.74 24.50 -7.61
N LYS A 545 -1.41 25.26 -6.54
CA LYS A 545 -0.58 26.47 -6.63
C LYS A 545 0.88 26.16 -6.98
N THR A 546 1.36 24.95 -6.67
CA THR A 546 2.71 24.49 -7.01
C THR A 546 2.74 23.88 -8.41
N ILE A 547 1.80 23.01 -8.73
CA ILE A 547 1.69 22.35 -10.04
C ILE A 547 0.23 22.03 -10.33
N SER A 548 -0.32 22.63 -11.38
CA SER A 548 -1.74 22.47 -11.76
C SER A 548 -1.98 21.25 -12.66
N ALA A 549 -0.99 20.83 -13.42
CA ALA A 549 -1.01 19.65 -14.28
C ALA A 549 0.37 18.99 -14.28
N GLY A 550 0.43 17.66 -14.45
CA GLY A 550 1.68 16.91 -14.56
C GLY A 550 2.56 17.43 -15.70
N LYS A 551 3.88 17.25 -15.59
CA LYS A 551 4.79 17.57 -16.69
C LYS A 551 4.43 16.70 -17.91
N GLU A 552 4.52 17.29 -19.10
CA GLU A 552 4.23 16.60 -20.36
C GLU A 552 5.26 15.50 -20.65
N ASP A 553 6.53 15.77 -20.34
CA ASP A 553 7.64 14.85 -20.53
C ASP A 553 8.10 14.23 -19.20
N ILE A 554 8.50 12.97 -19.26
CA ILE A 554 9.20 12.30 -18.15
C ILE A 554 10.61 12.89 -17.95
N SER A 555 11.14 12.72 -16.75
CA SER A 555 12.50 13.18 -16.41
C SER A 555 13.56 12.68 -17.39
N PRO A 556 14.56 13.51 -17.75
CA PRO A 556 15.67 13.11 -18.62
C PRO A 556 16.57 12.01 -17.99
N TYR A 557 16.44 11.78 -16.69
CA TYR A 557 17.17 10.71 -16.00
C TYR A 557 16.37 9.40 -15.92
N ALA A 558 15.08 9.44 -16.24
CA ALA A 558 14.25 8.26 -16.29
C ALA A 558 14.55 7.44 -17.56
N PRO A 559 14.49 6.10 -17.49
CA PRO A 559 14.55 5.28 -18.70
C PRO A 559 13.36 5.64 -19.60
N ARG A 560 13.60 5.89 -20.89
CA ARG A 560 12.53 6.06 -21.88
C ARG A 560 12.11 4.70 -22.40
N ILE A 561 10.82 4.39 -22.32
CA ILE A 561 10.24 3.16 -22.84
C ILE A 561 9.42 3.53 -24.08
N THR A 562 9.85 3.02 -25.23
CA THR A 562 9.08 3.12 -26.48
C THR A 562 8.45 1.78 -26.78
N THR A 563 7.13 1.76 -26.86
CA THR A 563 6.36 0.57 -27.18
C THR A 563 5.98 0.56 -28.66
N ILE A 564 6.26 -0.55 -29.34
CA ILE A 564 5.77 -0.82 -30.70
C ILE A 564 5.05 -2.17 -30.73
N ASN A 565 4.14 -2.34 -31.69
CA ASN A 565 3.48 -3.61 -31.95
C ASN A 565 4.00 -4.20 -33.27
N ILE A 566 4.30 -5.51 -33.24
CA ILE A 566 4.72 -6.29 -34.41
C ILE A 566 3.78 -7.49 -34.59
N ASP A 567 3.84 -8.13 -35.76
CA ASP A 567 3.18 -9.41 -35.96
C ASP A 567 3.80 -10.48 -35.02
N PRO A 568 3.00 -11.18 -34.19
CA PRO A 568 3.47 -12.27 -33.33
C PRO A 568 4.31 -13.34 -34.07
N ALA A 569 4.06 -13.58 -35.35
CA ALA A 569 4.84 -14.51 -36.16
C ALA A 569 6.33 -14.09 -36.29
N LYS A 570 6.61 -12.79 -36.20
CA LYS A 570 7.94 -12.17 -36.35
C LYS A 570 8.75 -12.12 -35.06
N ILE A 571 8.16 -12.44 -33.90
CA ILE A 571 8.86 -12.48 -32.61
C ILE A 571 10.09 -13.40 -32.68
N LYS A 572 9.95 -14.54 -33.37
CA LYS A 572 11.04 -15.51 -33.56
C LYS A 572 12.24 -14.92 -34.30
N ASP A 573 12.00 -13.98 -35.21
CA ASP A 573 13.05 -13.35 -36.02
C ASP A 573 13.86 -12.35 -35.18
N ILE A 574 13.18 -11.59 -34.31
CA ILE A 574 13.83 -10.65 -33.39
C ILE A 574 14.62 -11.38 -32.30
N ILE A 575 14.05 -12.42 -31.69
CA ILE A 575 14.76 -13.20 -30.66
C ILE A 575 15.94 -13.95 -31.30
N GLY A 576 15.70 -14.58 -32.46
CA GLY A 576 16.66 -15.43 -33.14
C GLY A 576 16.95 -16.73 -32.38
N SER A 577 17.72 -17.63 -32.99
CA SER A 577 18.07 -18.92 -32.37
C SER A 577 18.81 -18.72 -31.04
N GLY A 578 18.23 -19.18 -29.93
CA GLY A 578 18.82 -19.06 -28.59
C GLY A 578 18.95 -17.63 -28.05
N GLY A 579 18.17 -16.68 -28.58
CA GLY A 579 18.22 -15.27 -28.16
C GLY A 579 19.42 -14.50 -28.72
N LYS A 580 20.07 -15.01 -29.77
CA LYS A 580 21.29 -14.38 -30.33
C LYS A 580 21.01 -13.01 -30.95
N ASN A 581 19.90 -12.86 -31.69
CA ASN A 581 19.59 -11.62 -32.40
C ASN A 581 19.21 -10.52 -31.41
N ILE A 582 18.33 -10.81 -30.44
CA ILE A 582 17.92 -9.84 -29.42
C ILE A 582 19.09 -9.39 -28.54
N LYS A 583 20.03 -10.29 -28.19
CA LYS A 583 21.26 -9.92 -27.45
C LYS A 583 22.12 -8.97 -28.25
N LYS A 584 22.37 -9.28 -29.53
CA LYS A 584 23.13 -8.42 -30.43
C LYS A 584 22.45 -7.05 -30.58
N LEU A 585 21.14 -7.03 -30.80
CA LEU A 585 20.35 -5.81 -30.93
C LEU A 585 20.41 -4.93 -29.67
N THR A 586 20.35 -5.55 -28.49
CA THR A 586 20.49 -4.91 -27.17
C THR A 586 21.90 -4.32 -27.00
N GLU A 587 22.94 -5.08 -27.34
CA GLU A 587 24.35 -4.67 -27.22
C GLU A 587 24.74 -3.57 -28.22
N ASP A 588 24.36 -3.72 -29.50
CA ASP A 588 24.73 -2.79 -30.58
C ASP A 588 24.09 -1.40 -30.39
N ASN A 589 22.89 -1.36 -29.81
CA ASN A 589 22.13 -0.12 -29.61
C ASN A 589 22.21 0.44 -28.17
N ASP A 590 22.83 -0.29 -27.23
CA ASP A 590 22.84 0.04 -25.79
C ASP A 590 21.42 0.37 -25.26
N VAL A 591 20.50 -0.58 -25.49
CA VAL A 591 19.10 -0.55 -25.06
C VAL A 591 18.72 -1.87 -24.41
N LYS A 592 17.64 -1.91 -23.61
CA LYS A 592 16.99 -3.18 -23.23
C LYS A 592 15.72 -3.37 -24.04
N ILE A 593 15.40 -4.62 -24.38
CA ILE A 593 14.21 -4.96 -25.17
C ILE A 593 13.44 -6.07 -24.45
N ASP A 594 12.18 -5.79 -24.11
CA ASP A 594 11.21 -6.76 -23.58
C ASP A 594 10.15 -7.01 -24.65
N ILE A 595 9.92 -8.28 -24.98
CA ILE A 595 8.95 -8.71 -25.99
C ILE A 595 7.97 -9.65 -25.31
N ASP A 596 6.68 -9.41 -25.47
CA ASP A 596 5.64 -10.34 -25.03
C ASP A 596 5.10 -11.21 -26.17
N ASP A 597 4.33 -12.24 -25.80
CA ASP A 597 3.76 -13.20 -26.76
C ASP A 597 2.67 -12.59 -27.65
N THR A 598 2.20 -11.37 -27.36
CA THR A 598 1.20 -10.65 -28.15
C THR A 598 1.80 -9.84 -29.30
N GLY A 599 3.15 -9.73 -29.34
CA GLY A 599 3.85 -8.90 -30.31
C GLY A 599 4.10 -7.48 -29.82
N LYS A 600 3.89 -7.18 -28.53
CA LYS A 600 4.26 -5.90 -27.94
C LYS A 600 5.76 -5.92 -27.62
N VAL A 601 6.49 -4.94 -28.15
CA VAL A 601 7.93 -4.77 -27.95
C VAL A 601 8.19 -3.46 -27.23
N ASN A 602 8.76 -3.53 -26.03
CA ASN A 602 9.18 -2.38 -25.24
C ASN A 602 10.69 -2.19 -25.37
N ILE A 603 11.09 -1.07 -25.98
CA ILE A 603 12.49 -0.66 -26.15
C ILE A 603 12.81 0.37 -25.07
N ILE A 604 13.79 0.06 -24.24
CA ILE A 604 14.14 0.83 -23.05
C ILE A 604 15.53 1.44 -23.27
N ALA A 605 15.61 2.77 -23.29
CA ALA A 605 16.86 3.49 -23.52
C ALA A 605 16.98 4.71 -22.61
N PHE A 606 18.20 5.10 -22.25
CA PHE A 606 18.46 6.36 -21.54
C PHE A 606 18.67 7.55 -22.50
N ASN A 607 18.95 7.27 -23.78
CA ASN A 607 19.11 8.26 -24.84
C ASN A 607 18.10 7.99 -25.97
N GLU A 608 17.50 9.04 -26.52
CA GLU A 608 16.58 8.97 -27.65
C GLU A 608 17.26 8.42 -28.92
N GLU A 609 18.54 8.72 -29.11
CA GLU A 609 19.31 8.23 -30.28
C GLU A 609 19.43 6.69 -30.28
N ASN A 610 19.75 6.11 -29.12
CA ASN A 610 19.82 4.65 -28.93
C ASN A 610 18.47 4.00 -29.23
N CYS A 611 17.38 4.61 -28.77
CA CYS A 611 16.03 4.11 -29.04
C CYS A 611 15.69 4.17 -30.54
N LYS A 612 16.02 5.26 -31.23
CA LYS A 612 15.79 5.40 -32.68
C LYS A 612 16.61 4.39 -33.48
N SER A 613 17.85 4.13 -33.07
CA SER A 613 18.71 3.13 -33.68
C SER A 613 18.10 1.72 -33.53
N ALA A 614 17.68 1.36 -32.31
CA ALA A 614 17.03 0.07 -32.05
C ALA A 614 15.72 -0.10 -32.84
N LEU A 615 14.91 0.96 -32.97
CA LEU A 615 13.70 0.96 -33.77
C LEU A 615 13.99 0.67 -35.25
N LYS A 616 15.02 1.29 -35.81
CA LYS A 616 15.44 1.04 -37.20
C LYS A 616 15.88 -0.41 -37.40
N ASP A 617 16.68 -0.94 -36.49
CA ASP A 617 17.14 -2.32 -36.56
C ASP A 617 16.00 -3.33 -36.42
N ILE A 618 15.04 -3.08 -35.52
CA ILE A 618 13.84 -3.92 -35.38
C ILE A 618 13.00 -3.85 -36.65
N ALA A 619 12.75 -2.64 -37.18
CA ALA A 619 12.03 -2.45 -38.43
C ALA A 619 12.70 -3.21 -39.59
N TYR A 620 14.03 -3.19 -39.64
CA TYR A 620 14.81 -3.95 -40.62
C TYR A 620 14.65 -5.48 -40.46
N ILE A 621 14.62 -5.98 -39.22
CA ILE A 621 14.41 -7.42 -38.95
C ILE A 621 13.00 -7.88 -39.34
N VAL A 622 11.98 -7.12 -38.95
CA VAL A 622 10.57 -7.51 -39.18
C VAL A 622 10.08 -7.17 -40.58
N ARG A 623 10.86 -6.42 -41.35
CA ARG A 623 10.54 -5.97 -42.72
C ARG A 623 9.96 -7.10 -43.55
N GLU A 624 8.82 -6.83 -44.16
CA GLU A 624 8.22 -7.75 -45.13
C GLU A 624 8.88 -7.58 -46.49
N ILE A 625 9.05 -8.71 -47.18
CA ILE A 625 9.62 -8.75 -48.53
C ILE A 625 8.48 -9.06 -49.50
N ASP A 626 7.96 -8.00 -50.11
CA ASP A 626 6.91 -8.05 -51.13
C ASP A 626 7.46 -8.28 -52.53
N VAL A 627 6.70 -9.03 -53.32
CA VAL A 627 7.02 -9.33 -54.73
C VAL A 627 6.84 -8.06 -55.57
N GLY A 628 7.86 -7.68 -56.32
CA GLY A 628 7.86 -6.50 -57.17
C GLY A 628 8.63 -5.31 -56.59
N GLU A 629 8.91 -5.31 -55.30
CA GLU A 629 9.61 -4.23 -54.60
C GLU A 629 11.14 -4.38 -54.63
N PHE A 630 11.84 -3.28 -54.39
CA PHE A 630 13.30 -3.19 -54.36
C PHE A 630 13.83 -3.13 -52.92
N TYR A 631 14.92 -3.87 -52.67
CA TYR A 631 15.55 -3.99 -51.36
C TYR A 631 17.06 -3.88 -51.50
N LEU A 632 17.69 -3.22 -50.53
CA LEU A 632 19.13 -3.27 -50.36
C LEU A 632 19.48 -4.56 -49.61
N GLY A 633 20.49 -5.28 -50.07
CA GLY A 633 20.96 -6.49 -49.38
C GLY A 633 22.46 -6.71 -49.54
N THR A 634 23.03 -7.49 -48.63
CA THR A 634 24.47 -7.78 -48.62
C THR A 634 24.73 -9.20 -49.14
N VAL A 635 25.69 -9.36 -50.05
CA VAL A 635 26.08 -10.68 -50.56
C VAL A 635 26.73 -11.49 -49.44
N LYS A 636 26.02 -12.51 -48.95
CA LYS A 636 26.51 -13.42 -47.89
C LYS A 636 27.40 -14.52 -48.43
N ARG A 637 27.07 -15.06 -49.60
CA ARG A 637 27.80 -16.18 -50.21
C ARG A 637 27.65 -16.20 -51.72
N ILE A 638 28.74 -16.47 -52.43
CA ILE A 638 28.72 -16.68 -53.88
C ILE A 638 28.69 -18.18 -54.19
N LEU A 639 27.86 -18.56 -55.17
CA LEU A 639 27.73 -19.93 -55.69
C LEU A 639 28.01 -19.92 -57.20
N ASP A 640 28.33 -21.08 -57.77
CA ASP A 640 28.62 -21.19 -59.21
C ASP A 640 27.46 -20.73 -60.12
N PHE A 641 26.22 -20.82 -59.63
CA PHE A 641 25.00 -20.51 -60.38
C PHE A 641 24.25 -19.27 -59.88
N GLY A 642 24.77 -18.57 -58.86
CA GLY A 642 24.10 -17.40 -58.30
C GLY A 642 24.77 -16.82 -57.05
N ALA A 643 24.17 -15.80 -56.46
CA ALA A 643 24.61 -15.19 -55.21
C ALA A 643 23.49 -15.22 -54.17
N ILE A 644 23.82 -15.61 -52.94
CA ILE A 644 22.92 -15.49 -51.79
C ILE A 644 23.10 -14.09 -51.20
N VAL A 645 22.00 -13.34 -51.16
CA VAL A 645 21.94 -11.98 -50.64
C VAL A 645 21.05 -11.97 -49.41
N GLY A 646 21.60 -11.49 -48.29
CA GLY A 646 20.81 -11.25 -47.07
C GLY A 646 19.97 -10.00 -47.24
N LEU A 647 18.65 -10.15 -47.13
CA LEU A 647 17.69 -9.03 -47.19
C LEU A 647 17.33 -8.53 -45.80
N THR A 648 17.32 -9.43 -44.82
CA THR A 648 17.23 -9.14 -43.38
C THR A 648 18.21 -10.07 -42.65
N PRO A 649 18.39 -9.95 -41.32
CA PRO A 649 19.25 -10.88 -40.58
C PRO A 649 18.78 -12.34 -40.67
N THR A 650 17.48 -12.56 -40.89
CA THR A 650 16.84 -13.89 -40.92
C THR A 650 16.42 -14.35 -42.32
N LEU A 651 16.29 -13.45 -43.30
CA LEU A 651 15.84 -13.77 -44.65
C LEU A 651 16.95 -13.58 -45.69
N ASP A 652 17.16 -14.64 -46.45
CA ASP A 652 18.07 -14.66 -47.59
C ASP A 652 17.29 -14.84 -48.90
N GLY A 653 17.73 -14.17 -49.96
CA GLY A 653 17.26 -14.39 -51.32
C GLY A 653 18.39 -14.82 -52.25
N LEU A 654 18.02 -15.50 -53.33
CA LEU A 654 18.96 -15.97 -54.35
C LEU A 654 18.85 -15.10 -55.61
N ILE A 655 19.96 -14.50 -56.03
CA ILE A 655 20.10 -13.97 -57.38
C ILE A 655 20.67 -15.06 -58.26
N HIS A 656 19.91 -15.51 -59.27
CA HIS A 656 20.42 -16.44 -60.26
C HIS A 656 21.39 -15.74 -61.24
N ILE A 657 22.37 -16.45 -61.80
CA ILE A 657 23.39 -15.87 -62.70
C ILE A 657 22.80 -15.09 -63.89
N SER A 658 21.61 -15.50 -64.37
CA SER A 658 20.88 -14.81 -65.45
C SER A 658 20.27 -13.46 -65.06
N GLU A 659 20.15 -13.19 -63.77
CA GLU A 659 19.51 -12.01 -63.18
C GLU A 659 20.51 -11.01 -62.57
N LEU A 660 21.82 -11.20 -62.81
CA LEU A 660 22.89 -10.34 -62.28
C LEU A 660 23.13 -9.06 -63.09
N ALA A 661 23.10 -9.17 -64.43
CA ALA A 661 23.44 -8.10 -65.35
C ALA A 661 22.67 -8.22 -66.68
N LYS A 662 22.67 -7.16 -67.51
CA LYS A 662 22.07 -7.22 -68.86
C LYS A 662 22.92 -8.03 -69.85
N GLU A 663 24.23 -8.05 -69.63
CA GLU A 663 25.20 -8.78 -70.44
C GLU A 663 25.38 -10.21 -69.93
N ARG A 664 25.93 -11.10 -70.77
CA ARG A 664 26.16 -12.49 -70.39
C ARG A 664 27.31 -12.56 -69.39
N VAL A 665 27.01 -12.94 -68.15
CA VAL A 665 27.97 -13.13 -67.08
C VAL A 665 28.59 -14.52 -67.18
N GLY A 666 29.92 -14.61 -67.18
CA GLY A 666 30.69 -15.86 -67.23
C GLY A 666 30.74 -16.55 -65.87
N ALA A 667 31.19 -15.84 -64.83
CA ALA A 667 31.15 -16.29 -63.45
C ALA A 667 30.53 -15.21 -62.54
N VAL A 668 29.83 -15.63 -61.48
CA VAL A 668 29.17 -14.70 -60.52
C VAL A 668 30.20 -13.79 -59.83
N SER A 669 31.41 -14.32 -59.58
CA SER A 669 32.55 -13.60 -59.01
C SER A 669 33.06 -12.42 -59.87
N ASP A 670 32.71 -12.40 -61.15
CA ASP A 670 33.11 -11.32 -62.06
C ASP A 670 32.28 -10.04 -61.80
N VAL A 671 31.11 -10.18 -61.15
CA VAL A 671 30.14 -9.11 -60.95
C VAL A 671 29.92 -8.77 -59.49
N LEU A 672 30.02 -9.74 -58.59
CA LEU A 672 29.77 -9.58 -57.15
C LEU A 672 30.91 -10.19 -56.33
N LYS A 673 31.16 -9.61 -55.17
CA LYS A 673 32.03 -10.14 -54.12
C LYS A 673 31.21 -10.37 -52.84
N GLU A 674 31.66 -11.30 -52.01
CA GLU A 674 31.09 -11.49 -50.68
C GLU A 674 31.32 -10.21 -49.86
N GLY A 675 30.26 -9.72 -49.21
CA GLY A 675 30.24 -8.44 -48.51
C GLY A 675 29.75 -7.25 -49.35
N ASP A 676 29.55 -7.38 -50.67
CA ASP A 676 29.04 -6.28 -51.49
C ASP A 676 27.58 -5.93 -51.13
N GLU A 677 27.28 -4.64 -51.00
CA GLU A 677 25.91 -4.12 -50.94
C GLU A 677 25.32 -4.01 -52.36
N VAL A 678 24.15 -4.62 -52.56
CA VAL A 678 23.48 -4.67 -53.86
C VAL A 678 22.00 -4.34 -53.74
N LEU A 679 21.50 -3.52 -54.66
CA LEU A 679 20.07 -3.30 -54.82
C LEU A 679 19.46 -4.42 -55.66
N VAL A 680 18.38 -5.01 -55.16
CA VAL A 680 17.74 -6.20 -55.74
C VAL A 680 16.23 -6.06 -55.75
N LYS A 681 15.58 -6.52 -56.82
CA LYS A 681 14.12 -6.63 -56.89
C LYS A 681 13.66 -8.02 -56.48
N CYS A 682 12.65 -8.12 -55.62
CA CYS A 682 11.99 -9.39 -55.32
C CYS A 682 11.14 -9.83 -56.52
N LEU A 683 11.47 -10.98 -57.13
CA LEU A 683 10.76 -11.51 -58.28
C LEU A 683 9.61 -12.45 -57.89
N SER A 684 9.83 -13.27 -56.87
CA SER A 684 8.84 -14.24 -56.40
C SER A 684 9.21 -14.79 -55.04
N LYS A 685 8.20 -15.11 -54.23
CA LYS A 685 8.31 -15.84 -52.97
C LYS A 685 7.69 -17.23 -53.14
N GLU A 686 8.51 -18.26 -53.09
CA GLU A 686 8.05 -19.65 -53.22
C GLU A 686 7.42 -20.14 -51.90
N ARG A 687 6.55 -21.17 -51.96
CA ARG A 687 5.84 -21.70 -50.79
C ARG A 687 6.76 -22.32 -49.73
N ASP A 688 7.98 -22.66 -50.09
CA ASP A 688 9.01 -23.20 -49.19
C ASP A 688 9.87 -22.11 -48.53
N GLY A 689 9.53 -20.83 -48.73
CA GLY A 689 10.22 -19.68 -48.15
C GLY A 689 11.38 -19.14 -49.00
N LYS A 690 11.70 -19.74 -50.15
CA LYS A 690 12.76 -19.24 -51.04
C LYS A 690 12.34 -17.96 -51.76
N ILE A 691 13.21 -16.95 -51.69
CA ILE A 691 13.01 -15.65 -52.35
C ILE A 691 13.92 -15.58 -53.57
N ARG A 692 13.35 -15.30 -54.74
CA ARG A 692 14.11 -15.05 -55.97
C ARG A 692 14.33 -13.55 -56.16
N LEU A 693 15.57 -13.18 -56.42
CA LEU A 693 16.00 -11.79 -56.55
C LEU A 693 16.55 -11.50 -57.94
N SER A 694 16.42 -10.24 -58.39
CA SER A 694 17.05 -9.73 -59.61
C SER A 694 17.77 -8.41 -59.37
N ARG A 695 19.09 -8.42 -59.62
CA ARG A 695 19.90 -7.19 -59.68
C ARG A 695 19.72 -6.49 -61.02
N LYS A 696 19.55 -7.26 -62.10
CA LYS A 696 19.35 -6.76 -63.47
C LYS A 696 18.17 -5.77 -63.56
N GLN A 697 17.07 -6.04 -62.86
CA GLN A 697 15.91 -5.16 -62.83
C GLN A 697 16.08 -3.92 -61.94
N ALA A 698 17.09 -3.92 -61.05
CA ALA A 698 17.42 -2.81 -60.16
C ALA A 698 18.53 -1.88 -60.70
N LEU A 699 19.18 -2.22 -61.82
CA LEU A 699 20.33 -1.49 -62.37
C LEU A 699 20.10 0.00 -62.70
N HIS A 700 18.84 0.42 -62.85
CA HIS A 700 18.48 1.81 -63.18
C HIS A 700 17.99 2.61 -61.97
N GLN A 701 17.96 1.99 -60.80
CA GLN A 701 17.58 2.63 -59.54
C GLN A 701 18.84 3.12 -58.82
N ASN A 702 18.77 4.27 -58.18
CA ASN A 702 19.88 4.79 -57.39
C ASN A 702 19.89 4.10 -56.02
N ILE A 703 21.04 3.53 -55.64
CA ILE A 703 21.18 2.78 -54.39
C ILE A 703 20.99 3.66 -53.15
N GLU A 704 21.33 4.95 -53.25
CA GLU A 704 21.18 5.91 -52.14
C GLU A 704 19.71 6.18 -51.79
N ASP A 705 18.79 6.00 -52.75
CA ASP A 705 17.35 6.22 -52.54
C ASP A 705 16.69 5.12 -51.67
N PHE A 706 17.43 4.05 -51.35
CA PHE A 706 16.96 2.87 -50.61
C PHE A 706 17.76 2.58 -49.34
N ARG A 707 18.58 3.55 -48.87
CA ARG A 707 19.39 3.44 -47.65
C ARG A 707 18.68 3.90 -46.38
N ASP A 708 17.75 4.84 -46.50
CA ASP A 708 16.86 5.29 -45.41
C ASP A 708 15.56 4.48 -45.37
#